data_AF-A0A6M0SCP4-F1
#
_entry.id   AF-A0A6M0SCP4-F1
#
_cell.length_a   1.000
_cell.length_b   1.000
_cell.length_c   1.000
_cell.angle_alpha   90.00
_cell.angle_beta   90.00
_cell.angle_gamma   90.00
#
_symmetry.space_group_name_H-M   'P 1'
#
loop_
_entity.id
_entity.type
_entity.pdbx_description
1 polymer ?
#
loop_
_entity_poly.entity_id
_entity_poly.type
_entity_poly.pdbx_seq_one_letter_code
_entity_poly.pdbx_strand_id
1 'polypeptide(L)'
;MARLPYIVPYDPNFLGDGFQVPLPIPQCRGKLVRSGGIIDYIHFSLVMHRDRKSALYTAHNIDNSQRQSVRRTGWDLDPRIERKFQTGEAAYANNEWDRGHLVRRAAVAWGTLERAAAASDSTFYFTNAALQHRKFNQDEWLALENWVLQGAGGTTSKLCVFTGPIYTQRDQFEGPYRIPSAFWKIAVLRDPTAAGNDLSAIGFVMKQNQFWNDWNGASTLNLQLYQVGIHEIGRYAGLEFGDLESLDEFEWRQPRFHDRARMKPIPIEKASDIKFFGDRRRTKGIRAIRVGPPTEEEGHEIAGSMKEKQSCGCADPASLQEQLSSLAQQLENMREVVDDLLIIDKTDDENQRITARRHARSVMERIVGGQKTTTGEFPDCACIGDVDFNGSQWFCSGVLIHERVVLTAAHCAPSISQVYLGGESTNLINARGEVKQVGRVIVHPDYDPNNIPSHDLAVLILDSPAQTKPISIATTTEVDSEDNLILVGFGYEHPTLDIGFGTKRKADVPLTTISNLANIDPDEFENLHGFDFRYELYAGRKSLGIDSCNGDSGGPAYILIDDNFKLAGITSRAAFSSSVRCGDGGLYTRVAPYLPWIESVTNRLVTASPGNEGTPPGEPPRLPFIYISAAQPNPAGPDAGNEWVELTNAGSVPVALSNYVISDRQGGREALSGSLSPESKIRITLSSNSSVKLANSGDDIILYQNSEAVHRVAYSQASSGEIIAFAPPHNPADNGGNNGGNPPVVEETPLVDADPC
;
A
#
# COMPACT_ATOMS: atom_id res chain seq x y z
N MET A 1 -5.72 -21.75 42.58
CA MET A 1 -5.27 -22.23 41.25
C MET A 1 -6.10 -23.44 40.87
N ALA A 2 -7.21 -23.25 40.16
CA ALA A 2 -7.95 -24.38 39.59
C ALA A 2 -7.21 -24.82 38.32
N ARG A 3 -6.61 -26.02 38.35
CA ARG A 3 -6.07 -26.66 37.14
C ARG A 3 -7.25 -26.93 36.20
N LEU A 4 -7.19 -26.46 34.95
CA LEU A 4 -8.06 -26.95 33.88
C LEU A 4 -7.85 -28.48 33.81
N PRO A 5 -8.84 -29.32 34.15
CA PRO A 5 -8.57 -30.73 34.43
C PRO A 5 -8.20 -31.55 33.19
N TYR A 6 -8.29 -31.01 31.97
CA TYR A 6 -7.82 -31.67 30.74
C TYR A 6 -7.33 -30.62 29.73
N ILE A 7 -6.02 -30.44 29.61
CA ILE A 7 -5.41 -29.75 28.45
C ILE A 7 -5.34 -30.78 27.33
N VAL A 8 -6.04 -30.52 26.22
CA VAL A 8 -5.95 -31.30 24.98
C VAL A 8 -5.36 -30.34 23.96
N PRO A 9 -4.04 -30.28 23.77
CA PRO A 9 -3.41 -29.25 22.95
C PRO A 9 -3.71 -29.45 21.45
N TYR A 10 -3.07 -28.64 20.62
CA TYR A 10 -2.94 -28.95 19.20
C TYR A 10 -2.36 -30.37 19.00
N ASP A 11 -3.00 -31.18 18.15
CA ASP A 11 -2.53 -32.50 17.74
C ASP A 11 -2.01 -32.46 16.29
N PRO A 12 -0.71 -32.72 16.06
CA PRO A 12 -0.14 -32.78 14.72
C PRO A 12 -0.64 -33.99 13.91
N ASN A 13 -1.16 -35.05 14.53
CA ASN A 13 -1.67 -36.25 13.85
C ASN A 13 -3.19 -36.20 13.58
N PHE A 14 -3.82 -35.05 13.83
CA PHE A 14 -5.27 -34.91 13.88
C PHE A 14 -6.01 -35.30 12.59
N LEU A 15 -5.33 -35.18 11.44
CA LEU A 15 -5.89 -35.53 10.13
C LEU A 15 -5.95 -37.06 9.87
N GLY A 16 -5.31 -37.88 10.71
CA GLY A 16 -5.36 -39.33 10.65
C GLY A 16 -4.45 -39.97 9.59
N ASP A 17 -4.53 -41.29 9.45
CA ASP A 17 -3.86 -42.11 8.42
C ASP A 17 -2.34 -41.87 8.29
N GLY A 18 -1.69 -41.61 9.43
CA GLY A 18 -0.24 -41.37 9.51
C GLY A 18 0.20 -39.99 8.99
N PHE A 19 -0.73 -39.12 8.58
CA PHE A 19 -0.41 -37.74 8.21
C PHE A 19 -0.01 -36.93 9.44
N GLN A 20 1.06 -36.16 9.29
CA GLN A 20 1.54 -35.25 10.33
C GLN A 20 1.56 -33.81 9.83
N VAL A 21 1.12 -32.90 10.70
CA VAL A 21 1.15 -31.45 10.51
C VAL A 21 1.88 -30.86 11.73
N PRO A 22 3.23 -30.81 11.72
CA PRO A 22 3.99 -30.31 12.85
C PRO A 22 3.74 -28.82 13.13
N LEU A 23 3.98 -28.39 14.38
CA LEU A 23 4.00 -26.97 14.71
C LEU A 23 5.17 -26.26 14.01
N PRO A 24 5.00 -25.01 13.53
CA PRO A 24 6.08 -24.26 12.93
C PRO A 24 7.16 -23.91 13.96
N ILE A 25 8.39 -23.75 13.48
CA ILE A 25 9.56 -23.45 14.31
C ILE A 25 9.82 -21.94 14.28
N PRO A 26 9.79 -21.23 15.43
CA PRO A 26 10.17 -19.82 15.49
C PRO A 26 11.65 -19.60 15.21
N GLN A 27 11.95 -18.64 14.34
CA GLN A 27 13.33 -18.16 14.11
C GLN A 27 13.80 -17.24 15.25
N CYS A 28 12.89 -16.45 15.83
CA CYS A 28 13.15 -15.48 16.91
C CYS A 28 13.23 -16.10 18.33
N ARG A 29 13.89 -17.24 18.52
CA ARG A 29 13.84 -18.01 19.80
C ARG A 29 14.18 -17.20 21.05
N GLY A 30 15.09 -16.22 20.95
CA GLY A 30 15.49 -15.33 22.06
C GLY A 30 14.44 -14.29 22.49
N LYS A 31 13.38 -14.13 21.69
CA LYS A 31 12.29 -13.17 21.92
C LYS A 31 10.99 -13.84 22.41
N LEU A 32 10.99 -15.16 22.58
CA LEU A 32 9.82 -15.88 23.07
C LEU A 32 9.66 -15.71 24.60
N VAL A 33 8.42 -15.71 25.09
CA VAL A 33 8.13 -15.59 26.52
C VAL A 33 8.68 -16.79 27.33
N ARG A 34 8.80 -17.96 26.71
CA ARG A 34 9.43 -19.15 27.28
C ARG A 34 10.39 -19.76 26.26
N SER A 35 11.52 -20.31 26.72
CA SER A 35 12.50 -20.99 25.85
C SER A 35 11.86 -22.24 25.21
N GLY A 36 11.67 -22.21 23.89
CA GLY A 36 10.91 -23.21 23.11
C GLY A 36 9.37 -23.05 23.16
N GLY A 37 8.88 -21.96 23.76
CA GLY A 37 7.66 -21.89 24.56
C GLY A 37 6.29 -21.99 23.90
N ILE A 38 5.88 -23.22 23.57
CA ILE A 38 4.48 -23.55 23.31
C ILE A 38 3.65 -23.40 24.60
N ILE A 39 2.50 -22.77 24.48
CA ILE A 39 1.49 -22.62 25.54
C ILE A 39 0.24 -23.35 25.06
N ASP A 40 -0.08 -24.43 25.76
CA ASP A 40 -1.19 -25.30 25.41
C ASP A 40 -2.50 -24.87 26.05
N TYR A 41 -3.56 -24.93 25.26
CA TYR A 41 -4.95 -24.75 25.64
C TYR A 41 -5.74 -25.99 25.22
N ILE A 42 -7.07 -25.92 25.22
CA ILE A 42 -7.92 -27.02 24.78
C ILE A 42 -8.24 -26.80 23.29
N HIS A 43 -7.82 -27.76 22.49
CA HIS A 43 -7.83 -27.87 21.02
C HIS A 43 -6.95 -26.86 20.27
N PHE A 44 -6.10 -26.13 20.99
CA PHE A 44 -5.12 -25.25 20.37
C PHE A 44 -3.89 -25.04 21.24
N SER A 45 -2.83 -24.58 20.60
CA SER A 45 -1.57 -24.18 21.21
C SER A 45 -1.12 -22.86 20.58
N LEU A 46 -0.33 -22.07 21.29
CA LEU A 46 0.26 -20.82 20.74
C LEU A 46 1.67 -20.59 21.25
N VAL A 47 2.40 -19.71 20.58
CA VAL A 47 3.72 -19.25 21.01
C VAL A 47 3.66 -17.73 21.19
N MET A 48 4.03 -17.24 22.37
CA MET A 48 4.00 -15.81 22.70
C MET A 48 5.32 -15.11 22.40
N HIS A 49 5.22 -13.93 21.76
CA HIS A 49 6.35 -13.04 21.55
C HIS A 49 6.43 -12.00 22.68
N ARG A 50 7.58 -11.94 23.37
CA ARG A 50 7.74 -11.16 24.61
C ARG A 50 7.58 -9.65 24.40
N ASP A 51 8.15 -9.13 23.31
CA ASP A 51 8.21 -7.67 23.06
C ASP A 51 6.92 -7.17 22.40
N ARG A 52 6.24 -8.04 21.65
CA ARG A 52 4.98 -7.71 20.94
C ARG A 52 3.76 -7.86 21.84
N LYS A 53 3.89 -8.59 22.96
CA LYS A 53 2.82 -8.89 23.91
C LYS A 53 1.61 -9.61 23.29
N SER A 54 1.81 -10.24 22.13
CA SER A 54 0.83 -10.99 21.36
C SER A 54 1.44 -12.34 20.94
N ALA A 55 0.61 -13.28 20.51
CA ALA A 55 1.12 -14.53 19.95
C ALA A 55 1.90 -14.26 18.66
N LEU A 56 3.06 -14.90 18.52
CA LEU A 56 3.76 -15.02 17.24
C LEU A 56 2.90 -15.83 16.25
N TYR A 57 2.35 -16.95 16.74
CA TYR A 57 1.36 -17.74 16.03
C TYR A 57 0.51 -18.56 17.01
N THR A 58 -0.61 -19.04 16.50
CA THR A 58 -1.50 -20.04 17.10
C THR A 58 -1.67 -21.22 16.14
N ALA A 59 -1.93 -22.40 16.69
CA ALA A 59 -2.21 -23.63 15.96
C ALA A 59 -3.40 -24.33 16.61
N HIS A 60 -4.43 -24.68 15.84
CA HIS A 60 -5.63 -25.33 16.36
C HIS A 60 -6.16 -26.41 15.42
N ASN A 61 -6.91 -27.35 15.98
CA ASN A 61 -7.62 -28.37 15.24
C ASN A 61 -9.12 -28.06 15.21
N ILE A 62 -9.74 -28.25 14.05
CA ILE A 62 -11.19 -28.07 13.85
C ILE A 62 -11.81 -29.45 13.60
N ASP A 63 -12.80 -29.85 14.41
CA ASP A 63 -13.68 -31.00 14.12
C ASP A 63 -15.14 -30.54 13.97
N ASN A 64 -15.58 -30.39 12.72
CA ASN A 64 -16.96 -30.01 12.39
C ASN A 64 -17.96 -31.12 12.63
N SER A 65 -17.53 -32.39 12.65
CA SER A 65 -18.41 -33.53 12.90
C SER A 65 -18.85 -33.62 14.37
N GLN A 66 -18.09 -32.98 15.27
CA GLN A 66 -18.33 -32.97 16.70
C GLN A 66 -18.61 -31.57 17.27
N ARG A 67 -18.96 -30.60 16.41
CA ARG A 67 -19.15 -29.20 16.83
C ARG A 67 -20.29 -29.07 17.84
N GLN A 68 -20.06 -28.26 18.86
CA GLN A 68 -21.02 -27.91 19.90
C GLN A 68 -21.33 -26.41 19.87
N SER A 69 -22.57 -26.06 20.25
CA SER A 69 -22.94 -24.67 20.52
C SER A 69 -22.81 -24.40 22.02
N VAL A 70 -21.84 -23.59 22.42
CA VAL A 70 -21.58 -23.25 23.83
C VAL A 70 -21.84 -21.77 24.09
N ARG A 71 -21.95 -21.32 25.35
CA ARG A 71 -22.17 -19.88 25.65
C ARG A 71 -20.87 -19.08 25.57
N ARG A 72 -21.00 -17.75 25.47
CA ARG A 72 -19.86 -16.82 25.49
C ARG A 72 -19.49 -16.45 26.91
N THR A 73 -18.19 -16.31 27.17
CA THR A 73 -17.59 -15.85 28.42
C THR A 73 -16.86 -14.51 28.22
N GLY A 74 -16.34 -13.95 29.33
CA GLY A 74 -15.60 -12.69 29.35
C GLY A 74 -14.12 -12.87 29.02
N TRP A 75 -13.44 -11.77 28.72
CA TRP A 75 -12.00 -11.75 28.47
C TRP A 75 -11.21 -11.71 29.78
N ASP A 76 -10.13 -12.47 29.84
CA ASP A 76 -9.24 -12.53 31.01
C ASP A 76 -7.76 -12.55 30.62
N LEU A 77 -6.91 -12.16 31.56
CA LEU A 77 -5.45 -12.36 31.43
C LEU A 77 -5.12 -13.84 31.63
N ASP A 78 -4.18 -14.37 30.87
CA ASP A 78 -3.69 -15.72 31.12
C ASP A 78 -2.80 -15.70 32.38
N PRO A 79 -3.21 -16.37 33.47
CA PRO A 79 -2.45 -16.35 34.73
C PRO A 79 -1.09 -17.06 34.64
N ARG A 80 -0.81 -17.79 33.55
CA ARG A 80 0.45 -18.49 33.30
C ARG A 80 1.52 -17.59 32.66
N ILE A 81 1.12 -16.40 32.21
CA ILE A 81 1.98 -15.43 31.51
C ILE A 81 2.06 -14.15 32.35
N GLU A 82 3.27 -13.63 32.56
CA GLU A 82 3.42 -12.37 33.30
C GLU A 82 2.70 -11.22 32.57
N ARG A 83 2.09 -10.30 33.34
CA ARG A 83 1.30 -9.18 32.81
C ARG A 83 2.04 -8.34 31.75
N LYS A 84 3.35 -8.17 31.89
CA LYS A 84 4.18 -7.38 30.97
C LYS A 84 4.34 -8.01 29.57
N PHE A 85 4.06 -9.31 29.43
CA PHE A 85 4.25 -10.08 28.19
C PHE A 85 2.94 -10.40 27.46
N GLN A 86 1.81 -9.82 27.89
CA GLN A 86 0.52 -9.98 27.23
C GLN A 86 -0.22 -8.65 27.21
N THR A 87 -1.07 -8.45 26.21
CA THR A 87 -2.04 -7.35 26.23
C THR A 87 -3.09 -7.58 27.33
N GLY A 88 -3.89 -6.56 27.60
CA GLY A 88 -5.05 -6.65 28.49
C GLY A 88 -6.07 -5.59 28.10
N GLU A 89 -7.16 -5.47 28.86
CA GLU A 89 -8.28 -4.55 28.54
C GLU A 89 -7.82 -3.12 28.15
N ALA A 90 -6.77 -2.60 28.79
CA ALA A 90 -6.23 -1.27 28.48
C ALA A 90 -5.75 -1.08 27.03
N ALA A 91 -5.38 -2.15 26.32
CA ALA A 91 -4.97 -2.07 24.91
C ALA A 91 -6.17 -1.87 23.95
N TYR A 92 -7.39 -2.17 24.40
CA TYR A 92 -8.60 -2.24 23.57
C TYR A 92 -9.71 -1.30 24.07
N ALA A 93 -9.44 -0.51 25.11
CA ALA A 93 -10.42 0.35 25.74
C ALA A 93 -10.47 1.71 25.03
N ASN A 94 -11.66 2.15 24.63
CA ASN A 94 -11.92 3.47 24.05
C ASN A 94 -11.13 3.78 22.77
N ASN A 95 -10.86 2.77 21.93
CA ASN A 95 -10.19 2.93 20.65
C ASN A 95 -10.86 2.09 19.54
N GLU A 96 -10.26 2.07 18.35
CA GLU A 96 -10.81 1.37 17.18
C GLU A 96 -10.39 -0.10 17.07
N TRP A 97 -9.61 -0.59 18.06
CA TRP A 97 -8.97 -1.90 18.03
C TRP A 97 -9.80 -2.91 18.81
N ASP A 98 -10.32 -3.89 18.09
CA ASP A 98 -10.98 -5.05 18.68
C ASP A 98 -9.97 -6.04 19.27
N ARG A 99 -10.49 -6.84 20.20
CA ARG A 99 -9.85 -8.06 20.69
C ARG A 99 -9.99 -9.17 19.63
N GLY A 100 -9.24 -9.00 18.55
CA GLY A 100 -9.22 -9.92 17.41
C GLY A 100 -8.73 -11.29 17.83
N HIS A 101 -9.61 -12.30 17.74
CA HIS A 101 -9.23 -13.67 18.08
C HIS A 101 -8.29 -14.23 17.01
N LEU A 102 -7.18 -14.85 17.43
CA LEU A 102 -6.35 -15.64 16.52
C LEU A 102 -6.91 -17.06 16.35
N VAL A 103 -7.40 -17.66 17.45
CA VAL A 103 -8.23 -18.86 17.46
C VAL A 103 -9.65 -18.49 17.87
N ARG A 104 -10.61 -18.65 16.97
CA ARG A 104 -12.01 -18.32 17.21
C ARG A 104 -12.68 -19.40 18.06
N ARG A 105 -13.55 -19.00 19.00
CA ARG A 105 -14.27 -19.94 19.89
C ARG A 105 -14.96 -21.10 19.15
N ALA A 106 -15.60 -20.80 18.02
CA ALA A 106 -16.40 -21.77 17.28
C ALA A 106 -15.53 -22.82 16.58
N ALA A 107 -14.25 -22.52 16.33
CA ALA A 107 -13.30 -23.43 15.70
C ALA A 107 -12.87 -24.56 16.63
N VAL A 108 -12.84 -24.30 17.94
CA VAL A 108 -12.37 -25.24 18.97
C VAL A 108 -13.48 -25.84 19.83
N ALA A 109 -14.72 -25.35 19.69
CA ALA A 109 -15.88 -25.84 20.43
C ALA A 109 -16.42 -27.15 19.83
N TRP A 110 -15.69 -28.25 19.99
CA TRP A 110 -16.08 -29.59 19.54
C TRP A 110 -15.79 -30.68 20.59
N GLY A 111 -16.35 -31.87 20.41
CA GLY A 111 -16.27 -32.99 21.36
C GLY A 111 -17.41 -32.98 22.38
N THR A 112 -17.14 -33.38 23.62
CA THR A 112 -18.16 -33.32 24.69
C THR A 112 -18.52 -31.85 24.99
N LEU A 113 -19.76 -31.60 25.44
CA LEU A 113 -20.22 -30.24 25.75
C LEU A 113 -19.31 -29.53 26.77
N GLU A 114 -18.85 -30.26 27.80
CA GLU A 114 -17.91 -29.77 28.80
C GLU A 114 -16.57 -29.37 28.19
N ARG A 115 -16.00 -30.21 27.32
CA ARG A 115 -14.72 -29.93 26.66
C ARG A 115 -14.85 -28.77 25.68
N ALA A 116 -15.93 -28.73 24.91
CA ALA A 116 -16.21 -27.63 23.98
C ALA A 116 -16.40 -26.29 24.71
N ALA A 117 -17.06 -26.29 25.87
CA ALA A 117 -17.22 -25.09 26.68
C ALA A 117 -15.86 -24.62 27.23
N ALA A 118 -15.06 -25.52 27.79
CA ALA A 118 -13.74 -25.20 28.29
C ALA A 118 -12.78 -24.72 27.19
N ALA A 119 -12.86 -25.32 25.99
CA ALA A 119 -12.13 -24.86 24.80
C ALA A 119 -12.55 -23.45 24.38
N SER A 120 -13.86 -23.20 24.29
CA SER A 120 -14.41 -21.87 23.99
C SER A 120 -13.97 -20.83 25.02
N ASP A 121 -14.01 -21.14 26.32
CA ASP A 121 -13.58 -20.21 27.37
C ASP A 121 -12.10 -19.88 27.26
N SER A 122 -11.29 -20.88 26.92
CA SER A 122 -9.86 -20.69 26.75
C SER A 122 -9.47 -19.80 25.57
N THR A 123 -10.36 -19.54 24.60
CA THR A 123 -10.07 -18.59 23.52
C THR A 123 -10.17 -17.12 23.95
N PHE A 124 -10.75 -16.83 25.12
CA PHE A 124 -10.94 -15.48 25.66
C PHE A 124 -9.77 -15.01 26.53
N TYR A 125 -8.63 -15.69 26.50
CA TYR A 125 -7.39 -15.14 27.05
C TYR A 125 -6.74 -14.13 26.11
N PHE A 126 -6.24 -13.01 26.64
CA PHE A 126 -5.55 -11.98 25.83
C PHE A 126 -4.31 -12.49 25.08
N THR A 127 -3.72 -13.60 25.51
CA THR A 127 -2.65 -14.31 24.78
C THR A 127 -3.10 -14.83 23.41
N ASN A 128 -4.40 -15.06 23.21
CA ASN A 128 -5.02 -15.42 21.94
C ASN A 128 -5.61 -14.21 21.18
N ALA A 129 -5.31 -12.99 21.64
CA ALA A 129 -5.77 -11.76 21.01
C ALA A 129 -4.63 -11.00 20.33
N ALA A 130 -4.99 -10.27 19.27
CA ALA A 130 -4.16 -9.25 18.65
C ALA A 130 -5.00 -8.01 18.36
N LEU A 131 -4.37 -6.84 18.24
CA LEU A 131 -5.08 -5.60 17.86
C LEU A 131 -5.51 -5.72 16.39
N GLN A 132 -6.80 -5.95 16.18
CA GLN A 132 -7.42 -5.95 14.86
C GLN A 132 -8.37 -4.76 14.76
N HIS A 133 -8.27 -3.98 13.69
CA HIS A 133 -9.20 -2.89 13.44
C HIS A 133 -10.62 -3.45 13.37
N ARG A 134 -11.58 -2.78 14.02
CA ARG A 134 -12.95 -3.32 14.16
C ARG A 134 -13.60 -3.71 12.83
N LYS A 135 -13.35 -2.94 11.76
CA LYS A 135 -13.95 -3.20 10.44
C LYS A 135 -13.35 -4.45 9.80
N PHE A 136 -12.03 -4.58 9.85
CA PHE A 136 -11.32 -5.77 9.40
C PHE A 136 -11.73 -7.02 10.18
N ASN A 137 -11.72 -6.95 11.52
CA ASN A 137 -12.04 -8.06 12.41
C ASN A 137 -13.49 -8.57 12.23
N GLN A 138 -14.44 -7.64 12.07
CA GLN A 138 -15.86 -7.98 12.04
C GLN A 138 -16.42 -8.18 10.62
N ASP A 139 -15.63 -7.90 9.58
CA ASP A 139 -16.05 -8.03 8.18
C ASP A 139 -15.14 -8.99 7.39
N GLU A 140 -14.04 -8.54 6.77
CA GLU A 140 -13.26 -9.33 5.81
C GLU A 140 -12.49 -10.48 6.46
N TRP A 141 -11.90 -10.25 7.63
CA TRP A 141 -11.27 -11.32 8.40
C TRP A 141 -12.30 -12.36 8.83
N LEU A 142 -13.48 -11.90 9.26
CA LEU A 142 -14.58 -12.78 9.65
C LEU A 142 -15.08 -13.64 8.47
N ALA A 143 -15.08 -13.10 7.25
CA ALA A 143 -15.43 -13.85 6.04
C ALA A 143 -14.46 -15.02 5.80
N LEU A 144 -13.14 -14.77 5.89
CA LEU A 144 -12.13 -15.82 5.83
C LEU A 144 -12.31 -16.85 6.95
N GLU A 145 -12.53 -16.40 8.19
CA GLU A 145 -12.72 -17.29 9.32
C GLU A 145 -13.96 -18.17 9.19
N ASN A 146 -15.07 -17.62 8.67
CA ASN A 146 -16.28 -18.39 8.39
C ASN A 146 -16.01 -19.47 7.34
N TRP A 147 -15.27 -19.15 6.27
CA TRP A 147 -14.94 -20.12 5.22
C TRP A 147 -14.07 -21.27 5.75
N VAL A 148 -13.01 -20.97 6.51
CA VAL A 148 -12.16 -21.98 7.15
C VAL A 148 -13.00 -22.82 8.12
N LEU A 149 -13.81 -22.17 8.97
CA LEU A 149 -14.67 -22.82 9.95
C LEU A 149 -15.66 -23.77 9.29
N GLN A 150 -16.21 -23.46 8.12
CA GLN A 150 -17.12 -24.34 7.38
C GLN A 150 -16.41 -25.52 6.70
N GLY A 151 -15.13 -25.75 7.00
CA GLY A 151 -14.36 -26.86 6.46
C GLY A 151 -13.78 -26.53 5.09
N ALA A 152 -13.19 -25.34 4.96
CA ALA A 152 -12.65 -24.83 3.70
C ALA A 152 -13.70 -24.90 2.57
N GLY A 153 -14.88 -24.32 2.81
CA GLY A 153 -16.01 -24.34 1.88
C GLY A 153 -16.72 -25.70 1.77
N GLY A 154 -16.82 -26.45 2.89
CA GLY A 154 -17.53 -27.73 2.96
C GLY A 154 -16.76 -28.94 2.43
N THR A 155 -15.46 -28.84 2.19
CA THR A 155 -14.64 -29.93 1.63
C THR A 155 -14.31 -31.02 2.64
N THR A 156 -14.22 -30.66 3.92
CA THR A 156 -13.78 -31.56 4.98
C THR A 156 -14.45 -31.22 6.31
N SER A 157 -14.61 -32.22 7.16
CA SER A 157 -15.00 -32.00 8.55
C SER A 157 -13.82 -31.74 9.49
N LYS A 158 -12.58 -32.02 9.06
CA LYS A 158 -11.37 -31.90 9.89
C LYS A 158 -10.28 -31.05 9.25
N LEU A 159 -9.69 -30.13 10.02
CA LEU A 159 -8.60 -29.24 9.58
C LEU A 159 -7.57 -29.02 10.70
N CYS A 160 -6.33 -28.81 10.30
CA CYS A 160 -5.31 -28.15 11.11
C CYS A 160 -5.15 -26.70 10.63
N VAL A 161 -5.18 -25.73 11.53
CA VAL A 161 -5.17 -24.31 11.18
C VAL A 161 -4.11 -23.56 11.97
N PHE A 162 -3.32 -22.74 11.27
CA PHE A 162 -2.34 -21.84 11.85
C PHE A 162 -2.75 -20.39 11.61
N THR A 163 -2.49 -19.50 12.56
CA THR A 163 -2.87 -18.08 12.43
C THR A 163 -1.91 -17.21 13.24
N GLY A 164 -1.53 -16.05 12.70
CA GLY A 164 -0.72 -15.08 13.42
C GLY A 164 -0.76 -13.66 12.85
N PRO A 165 -0.31 -12.68 13.62
CA PRO A 165 -0.08 -11.32 13.15
C PRO A 165 1.23 -11.21 12.35
N ILE A 166 1.31 -10.22 11.46
CA ILE A 166 2.53 -9.76 10.79
C ILE A 166 2.79 -8.33 11.23
N TYR A 167 4.02 -8.08 11.65
CA TYR A 167 4.53 -6.78 12.06
C TYR A 167 5.54 -6.29 11.01
N THR A 168 5.62 -4.99 10.80
CA THR A 168 6.57 -4.33 9.89
C THR A 168 7.31 -3.22 10.62
N GLN A 169 8.46 -2.78 10.09
CA GLN A 169 9.25 -1.70 10.70
C GLN A 169 8.47 -0.38 10.83
N ARG A 170 7.38 -0.22 10.07
CA ARG A 170 6.52 0.97 10.05
C ARG A 170 5.18 0.80 10.78
N ASP A 171 5.03 -0.26 11.58
CA ASP A 171 3.80 -0.47 12.35
C ASP A 171 3.45 0.73 13.22
N GLN A 172 2.15 1.00 13.30
CA GLN A 172 1.59 2.00 14.19
C GLN A 172 1.54 1.51 15.64
N PHE A 173 1.33 2.45 16.56
CA PHE A 173 1.23 2.17 17.98
C PHE A 173 -0.05 2.78 18.57
N GLU A 174 -0.72 2.02 19.42
CA GLU A 174 -1.80 2.46 20.29
C GLU A 174 -1.23 2.52 21.72
N GLY A 175 -0.83 3.72 22.16
CA GLY A 175 -0.05 3.87 23.39
C GLY A 175 1.21 3.00 23.37
N PRO A 176 1.44 2.11 24.36
CA PRO A 176 2.61 1.23 24.39
C PRO A 176 2.46 -0.06 23.58
N TYR A 177 1.39 -0.22 22.78
CA TYR A 177 1.08 -1.45 22.07
C TYR A 177 1.28 -1.27 20.57
N ARG A 178 2.16 -2.09 19.98
CA ARG A 178 2.39 -2.13 18.54
C ARG A 178 1.20 -2.80 17.84
N ILE A 179 0.68 -2.17 16.81
CA ILE A 179 -0.44 -2.64 15.99
C ILE A 179 0.14 -3.47 14.83
N PRO A 180 -0.28 -4.75 14.64
CA PRO A 180 0.13 -5.53 13.47
C PRO A 180 -0.22 -4.84 12.15
N SER A 181 0.61 -4.90 11.12
CA SER A 181 0.22 -4.42 9.78
C SER A 181 -0.74 -5.38 9.05
N ALA A 182 -0.59 -6.68 9.28
CA ALA A 182 -1.37 -7.72 8.59
C ALA A 182 -1.59 -8.95 9.46
N PHE A 183 -2.40 -9.88 8.95
CA PHE A 183 -2.65 -11.18 9.54
C PHE A 183 -2.54 -12.27 8.48
N TRP A 184 -2.10 -13.45 8.91
CA TRP A 184 -1.99 -14.61 8.05
C TRP A 184 -2.75 -15.80 8.64
N LYS A 185 -3.20 -16.70 7.76
CA LYS A 185 -3.87 -17.94 8.14
C LYS A 185 -3.49 -19.06 7.17
N ILE A 186 -3.16 -20.24 7.69
CA ILE A 186 -2.93 -21.45 6.90
C ILE A 186 -3.96 -22.49 7.30
N ALA A 187 -4.66 -23.07 6.33
CA ALA A 187 -5.53 -24.22 6.53
C ALA A 187 -4.91 -25.46 5.87
N VAL A 188 -4.73 -26.53 6.65
CA VAL A 188 -4.22 -27.83 6.19
C VAL A 188 -5.33 -28.88 6.34
N LEU A 189 -5.59 -29.61 5.26
CA LEU A 189 -6.64 -30.62 5.18
C LEU A 189 -6.20 -31.80 4.33
N ARG A 190 -6.94 -32.90 4.43
CA ARG A 190 -6.86 -33.98 3.44
C ARG A 190 -7.37 -33.47 2.11
N ASP A 191 -6.56 -33.63 1.06
CA ASP A 191 -6.81 -33.04 -0.25
C ASP A 191 -8.04 -33.70 -0.91
N PRO A 192 -9.14 -32.96 -1.13
CA PRO A 192 -10.34 -33.50 -1.76
C PRO A 192 -10.08 -33.93 -3.21
N THR A 193 -9.15 -33.31 -3.94
CA THR A 193 -8.85 -33.70 -5.34
C THR A 193 -8.06 -35.00 -5.42
N ALA A 194 -7.45 -35.43 -4.30
CA ALA A 194 -6.79 -36.72 -4.15
C ALA A 194 -7.66 -37.76 -3.42
N ALA A 195 -8.98 -37.53 -3.30
CA ALA A 195 -9.89 -38.36 -2.50
C ALA A 195 -9.42 -38.56 -1.04
N GLY A 196 -8.72 -37.55 -0.49
CA GLY A 196 -8.14 -37.59 0.85
C GLY A 196 -6.84 -38.40 0.97
N ASN A 197 -6.31 -38.99 -0.10
CA ASN A 197 -5.08 -39.80 -0.04
C ASN A 197 -3.79 -38.98 0.06
N ASP A 198 -3.89 -37.67 0.16
CA ASP A 198 -2.78 -36.72 0.29
C ASP A 198 -3.23 -35.50 1.12
N LEU A 199 -2.32 -34.58 1.42
CA LEU A 199 -2.61 -33.31 2.10
C LEU A 199 -2.61 -32.12 1.14
N SER A 200 -3.43 -31.11 1.42
CA SER A 200 -3.31 -29.78 0.80
C SER A 200 -3.20 -28.73 1.90
N ALA A 201 -2.40 -27.69 1.65
CA ALA A 201 -2.17 -26.60 2.57
C ALA A 201 -2.39 -25.27 1.83
N ILE A 202 -3.15 -24.37 2.44
CA ILE A 202 -3.62 -23.14 1.79
C ILE A 202 -3.30 -21.96 2.71
N GLY A 203 -2.41 -21.07 2.26
CA GLY A 203 -2.00 -19.87 2.97
C GLY A 203 -2.74 -18.61 2.51
N PHE A 204 -3.05 -17.72 3.46
CA PHE A 204 -3.64 -16.41 3.22
C PHE A 204 -2.88 -15.33 3.97
N VAL A 205 -2.74 -14.14 3.38
CA VAL A 205 -2.26 -12.92 4.06
C VAL A 205 -3.19 -11.76 3.71
N MET A 206 -3.68 -11.06 4.74
CA MET A 206 -4.56 -9.90 4.61
C MET A 206 -4.02 -8.74 5.43
N LYS A 207 -3.77 -7.59 4.81
CA LYS A 207 -3.38 -6.38 5.53
C LYS A 207 -4.62 -5.75 6.13
N GLN A 208 -4.59 -5.40 7.40
CA GLN A 208 -5.80 -4.87 8.02
C GLN A 208 -6.10 -3.43 7.59
N ASN A 209 -5.09 -2.67 7.12
CA ASN A 209 -5.24 -1.28 6.73
C ASN A 209 -6.07 -1.07 5.45
N GLN A 210 -6.11 -2.05 4.56
CA GLN A 210 -6.93 -2.04 3.34
C GLN A 210 -8.43 -1.90 3.64
N PHE A 211 -8.82 -2.25 4.87
CA PHE A 211 -10.21 -2.39 5.30
C PHE A 211 -10.55 -1.40 6.42
N TRP A 212 -9.72 -0.38 6.65
CA TRP A 212 -10.01 0.63 7.69
C TRP A 212 -11.18 1.54 7.30
N ASN A 213 -11.49 1.65 5.99
CA ASN A 213 -12.45 2.62 5.47
C ASN A 213 -13.77 2.03 4.96
N ASP A 214 -14.00 0.71 4.99
CA ASP A 214 -15.24 0.06 4.54
C ASP A 214 -15.84 -0.92 5.56
N TRP A 215 -17.16 -1.15 5.43
CA TRP A 215 -17.92 -2.20 6.16
C TRP A 215 -18.57 -3.21 5.20
N ASN A 216 -18.25 -3.11 3.91
CA ASN A 216 -18.85 -3.90 2.84
C ASN A 216 -17.82 -4.83 2.18
N GLY A 217 -16.62 -4.95 2.75
CA GLY A 217 -15.54 -5.69 2.12
C GLY A 217 -15.81 -7.19 2.07
N ALA A 218 -16.54 -7.78 3.03
CA ALA A 218 -16.89 -9.21 2.95
C ALA A 218 -17.73 -9.55 1.71
N SER A 219 -18.66 -8.67 1.33
CA SER A 219 -19.48 -8.84 0.12
C SER A 219 -18.69 -8.65 -1.18
N THR A 220 -17.50 -8.06 -1.07
CA THR A 220 -16.61 -7.77 -2.21
C THR A 220 -15.27 -8.50 -2.14
N LEU A 221 -15.13 -9.48 -1.23
CA LEU A 221 -13.87 -10.17 -0.96
C LEU A 221 -13.65 -11.33 -1.94
N ASN A 222 -12.52 -11.34 -2.63
CA ASN A 222 -12.04 -12.49 -3.40
C ASN A 222 -10.79 -13.08 -2.73
N LEU A 223 -10.94 -14.17 -1.95
CA LEU A 223 -9.82 -14.78 -1.21
C LEU A 223 -8.71 -15.35 -2.12
N GLN A 224 -8.96 -15.66 -3.39
CA GLN A 224 -7.90 -16.08 -4.30
C GLN A 224 -6.81 -15.02 -4.46
N LEU A 225 -7.18 -13.73 -4.31
CA LEU A 225 -6.23 -12.62 -4.37
C LEU A 225 -5.33 -12.56 -3.14
N TYR A 226 -5.78 -13.13 -2.02
CA TYR A 226 -5.07 -13.15 -0.76
C TYR A 226 -4.34 -14.48 -0.51
N GLN A 227 -4.49 -15.47 -1.41
CA GLN A 227 -3.71 -16.71 -1.35
C GLN A 227 -2.22 -16.38 -1.55
N VAL A 228 -1.38 -16.91 -0.67
CA VAL A 228 0.07 -16.76 -0.72
C VAL A 228 0.75 -18.09 -0.42
N GLY A 229 2.00 -18.20 -0.88
CA GLY A 229 2.84 -19.36 -0.58
C GLY A 229 3.14 -19.47 0.91
N ILE A 230 3.11 -20.68 1.48
CA ILE A 230 3.45 -20.94 2.89
C ILE A 230 4.88 -20.48 3.21
N HIS A 231 5.80 -20.65 2.26
CA HIS A 231 7.18 -20.15 2.38
C HIS A 231 7.23 -18.64 2.66
N GLU A 232 6.39 -17.84 2.00
CA GLU A 232 6.32 -16.39 2.26
C GLU A 232 5.73 -16.07 3.62
N ILE A 233 4.70 -16.80 4.03
CA ILE A 233 4.16 -16.64 5.39
C ILE A 233 5.27 -16.89 6.41
N GLY A 234 6.10 -17.92 6.17
CA GLY A 234 7.30 -18.19 6.97
C GLY A 234 8.25 -16.99 7.03
N ARG A 235 8.57 -16.41 5.87
CA ARG A 235 9.44 -15.23 5.75
C ARG A 235 8.88 -14.00 6.49
N TYR A 236 7.59 -13.70 6.34
CA TYR A 236 6.96 -12.54 6.99
C TYR A 236 6.75 -12.73 8.50
N ALA A 237 6.46 -13.96 8.94
CA ALA A 237 6.14 -14.26 10.32
C ALA A 237 7.36 -14.69 11.16
N GLY A 238 8.52 -14.93 10.54
CA GLY A 238 9.70 -15.46 11.22
C GLY A 238 9.52 -16.91 11.67
N LEU A 239 8.90 -17.73 10.81
CA LEU A 239 8.52 -19.11 11.07
C LEU A 239 9.06 -20.04 9.98
N GLU A 240 9.47 -21.24 10.36
CA GLU A 240 9.76 -22.33 9.43
C GLU A 240 8.63 -23.37 9.53
N PHE A 241 8.01 -23.70 8.39
CA PHE A 241 6.89 -24.63 8.34
C PHE A 241 7.31 -26.06 7.92
N GLY A 242 8.59 -26.26 7.63
CA GLY A 242 9.16 -27.58 7.32
C GLY A 242 8.48 -28.21 6.10
N ASP A 243 8.09 -29.48 6.22
CA ASP A 243 7.50 -30.23 5.11
C ASP A 243 6.22 -29.60 4.55
N LEU A 244 5.50 -28.79 5.33
CA LEU A 244 4.32 -28.07 4.83
C LEU A 244 4.66 -27.10 3.71
N GLU A 245 5.86 -26.51 3.68
CA GLU A 245 6.31 -25.65 2.59
C GLU A 245 6.38 -26.40 1.26
N SER A 246 6.66 -27.71 1.30
CA SER A 246 6.71 -28.57 0.12
C SER A 246 5.34 -29.06 -0.36
N LEU A 247 4.30 -28.93 0.48
CA LEU A 247 2.93 -29.34 0.14
C LEU A 247 2.18 -28.25 -0.63
N ASP A 248 2.61 -27.01 -0.47
CA ASP A 248 2.06 -25.86 -1.16
C ASP A 248 2.77 -25.63 -2.50
N GLU A 249 2.04 -25.83 -3.59
CA GLU A 249 2.55 -25.61 -4.95
C GLU A 249 2.18 -24.23 -5.48
N PHE A 250 1.68 -23.34 -4.61
CA PHE A 250 1.49 -21.96 -4.96
C PHE A 250 2.87 -21.31 -5.18
N GLU A 251 3.35 -21.39 -6.43
CA GLU A 251 4.42 -20.52 -6.90
C GLU A 251 4.03 -19.10 -6.55
N TRP A 252 4.95 -18.42 -5.88
CA TRP A 252 4.71 -17.09 -5.35
C TRP A 252 4.10 -16.18 -6.42
N ARG A 253 2.86 -15.79 -6.17
CA ARG A 253 2.23 -14.60 -6.73
C ARG A 253 2.11 -13.65 -5.57
N GLN A 254 2.55 -12.40 -5.70
CA GLN A 254 2.28 -11.49 -4.62
C GLN A 254 0.77 -11.42 -4.38
N PRO A 255 0.35 -11.39 -3.10
CA PRO A 255 -1.05 -11.17 -2.76
C PRO A 255 -1.50 -9.90 -3.47
N ARG A 256 -2.49 -10.06 -4.35
CA ARG A 256 -3.02 -8.98 -5.18
C ARG A 256 -3.91 -8.11 -4.32
N PHE A 257 -3.28 -7.19 -3.61
CA PHE A 257 -3.95 -6.23 -2.76
C PHE A 257 -4.69 -5.13 -3.54
N HIS A 258 -4.41 -4.98 -4.84
CA HIS A 258 -4.71 -3.76 -5.60
C HIS A 258 -5.66 -3.90 -6.80
N ASP A 259 -6.37 -5.02 -6.98
CA ASP A 259 -7.17 -5.21 -8.20
C ASP A 259 -8.67 -5.45 -7.95
N ARG A 260 -9.27 -4.69 -7.02
CA ARG A 260 -10.74 -4.59 -6.90
C ARG A 260 -11.37 -3.99 -8.18
N ALA A 261 -10.61 -3.21 -8.95
CA ALA A 261 -11.12 -2.48 -10.11
C ALA A 261 -11.23 -3.33 -11.40
N ARG A 262 -10.43 -4.40 -11.57
CA ARG A 262 -10.42 -5.21 -12.80
C ARG A 262 -11.06 -6.59 -12.67
N MET A 263 -11.37 -7.07 -11.47
CA MET A 263 -12.08 -8.33 -11.25
C MET A 263 -13.38 -8.09 -10.50
N LYS A 264 -14.49 -8.66 -11.02
CA LYS A 264 -15.75 -8.67 -10.28
C LYS A 264 -15.52 -9.37 -8.94
N PRO A 265 -15.91 -8.77 -7.81
CA PRO A 265 -15.89 -9.47 -6.55
C PRO A 265 -16.68 -10.77 -6.62
N ILE A 266 -16.12 -11.85 -6.08
CA ILE A 266 -16.77 -13.15 -6.04
C ILE A 266 -16.84 -13.54 -4.56
N PRO A 267 -18.03 -13.47 -3.93
CA PRO A 267 -18.24 -14.00 -2.60
C PRO A 267 -17.81 -15.47 -2.52
N ILE A 268 -17.40 -15.87 -1.34
CA ILE A 268 -16.78 -17.17 -1.13
C ILE A 268 -17.84 -18.08 -0.56
N GLU A 269 -18.35 -18.95 -1.42
CA GLU A 269 -19.52 -19.77 -1.13
C GLU A 269 -19.16 -21.26 -1.12
N LYS A 270 -18.09 -21.65 -1.82
CA LYS A 270 -17.75 -23.07 -2.04
C LYS A 270 -16.24 -23.28 -2.23
N ALA A 271 -15.84 -24.53 -2.07
CA ALA A 271 -14.47 -24.98 -2.28
C ALA A 271 -13.83 -24.52 -3.59
N SER A 272 -14.59 -24.54 -4.70
CA SER A 272 -14.08 -24.17 -6.03
C SER A 272 -13.64 -22.70 -6.15
N ASP A 273 -14.03 -21.87 -5.17
CA ASP A 273 -13.65 -20.47 -5.13
C ASP A 273 -12.19 -20.30 -4.68
N ILE A 274 -11.52 -21.37 -4.24
CA ILE A 274 -10.11 -21.38 -3.84
C ILE A 274 -9.36 -22.40 -4.70
N LYS A 275 -8.09 -22.11 -4.99
CA LYS A 275 -7.24 -23.08 -5.68
C LYS A 275 -6.61 -24.03 -4.66
N PHE A 276 -6.91 -25.32 -4.81
CA PHE A 276 -6.21 -26.40 -4.14
C PHE A 276 -4.97 -26.77 -4.96
N PHE A 277 -3.84 -26.89 -4.28
CA PHE A 277 -2.55 -27.24 -4.86
C PHE A 277 -2.14 -28.63 -4.38
N GLY A 278 -1.55 -29.43 -5.26
CA GLY A 278 -1.21 -30.83 -5.00
C GLY A 278 -1.09 -31.69 -6.26
N ASP A 279 -1.75 -31.33 -7.36
CA ASP A 279 -1.72 -32.12 -8.59
C ASP A 279 -0.35 -32.10 -9.28
N ARG A 280 0.39 -30.98 -9.24
CA ARG A 280 1.68 -30.85 -9.95
C ARG A 280 2.82 -31.59 -9.24
N ARG A 281 2.86 -31.57 -7.92
CA ARG A 281 3.80 -32.33 -7.08
C ARG A 281 3.42 -33.80 -7.15
N ARG A 282 2.13 -34.13 -7.14
CA ARG A 282 1.69 -35.52 -7.25
C ARG A 282 2.06 -36.15 -8.58
N THR A 283 1.91 -35.42 -9.68
CA THR A 283 2.34 -35.86 -11.02
C THR A 283 3.87 -36.02 -11.12
N LYS A 284 4.64 -35.28 -10.32
CA LYS A 284 6.09 -35.47 -10.13
C LYS A 284 6.46 -36.57 -9.13
N GLY A 285 5.50 -37.32 -8.58
CA GLY A 285 5.73 -38.40 -7.62
C GLY A 285 5.95 -37.95 -6.17
N ILE A 286 5.81 -36.66 -5.87
CA ILE A 286 5.99 -36.10 -4.52
C ILE A 286 4.65 -36.22 -3.76
N ARG A 287 4.68 -36.76 -2.54
CA ARG A 287 3.51 -36.98 -1.66
C ARG A 287 3.78 -36.41 -0.27
N ALA A 288 2.74 -36.05 0.48
CA ALA A 288 2.91 -35.71 1.89
C ALA A 288 3.48 -36.91 2.66
N ILE A 289 4.44 -36.64 3.54
CA ILE A 289 5.11 -37.66 4.34
C ILE A 289 4.09 -38.27 5.31
N ARG A 290 3.90 -39.59 5.24
CA ARG A 290 3.18 -40.38 6.24
C ARG A 290 4.19 -41.04 7.16
N VAL A 291 3.98 -40.97 8.48
CA VAL A 291 4.82 -41.64 9.45
C VAL A 291 4.20 -43.00 9.79
N GLY A 292 4.79 -44.08 9.26
CA GLY A 292 4.40 -45.47 9.50
C GLY A 292 4.12 -46.26 8.21
N PRO A 293 4.30 -47.59 8.21
CA PRO A 293 3.92 -48.41 7.06
C PRO A 293 2.40 -48.42 6.88
N PRO A 294 1.89 -48.46 5.64
CA PRO A 294 0.46 -48.60 5.38
C PRO A 294 -0.06 -49.86 6.09
N THR A 295 -1.23 -49.75 6.74
CA THR A 295 -1.90 -50.90 7.37
C THR A 295 -2.18 -51.98 6.33
N GLU A 296 -1.94 -53.25 6.67
CA GLU A 296 -2.00 -54.43 5.78
C GLU A 296 -3.35 -54.66 5.04
N GLU A 297 -4.38 -53.84 5.28
CA GLU A 297 -5.62 -53.86 4.49
C GLU A 297 -5.47 -53.21 3.10
N GLU A 298 -4.43 -52.40 2.84
CA GLU A 298 -4.25 -51.71 1.56
C GLU A 298 -3.59 -52.57 0.46
N GLY A 299 -3.21 -53.82 0.75
CA GLY A 299 -2.62 -54.76 -0.21
C GLY A 299 -3.62 -55.57 -1.05
N HIS A 300 -4.92 -55.53 -0.73
CA HIS A 300 -5.91 -56.44 -1.34
C HIS A 300 -6.90 -55.82 -2.34
N GLU A 301 -6.94 -54.49 -2.53
CA GLU A 301 -7.82 -53.88 -3.54
C GLU A 301 -7.16 -53.58 -4.90
N ILE A 302 -5.83 -53.69 -5.01
CA ILE A 302 -5.11 -53.41 -6.27
C ILE A 302 -4.98 -54.66 -7.17
N ALA A 303 -5.28 -55.86 -6.67
CA ALA A 303 -5.16 -57.12 -7.43
C ALA A 303 -6.50 -57.74 -7.89
N GLY A 304 -7.65 -57.08 -7.64
CA GLY A 304 -8.97 -57.66 -7.84
C GLY A 304 -9.72 -57.32 -9.15
N SER A 305 -9.32 -56.28 -9.89
CA SER A 305 -10.14 -55.76 -11.02
C SER A 305 -9.46 -55.87 -12.40
N MET A 306 -8.78 -56.98 -12.65
CA MET A 306 -8.51 -57.45 -14.01
C MET A 306 -9.13 -58.82 -14.19
N LYS A 307 -10.46 -58.88 -14.35
CA LYS A 307 -11.14 -59.94 -15.11
C LYS A 307 -12.62 -59.59 -15.34
N GLU A 308 -12.92 -59.46 -16.64
CA GLU A 308 -14.22 -59.69 -17.30
C GLU A 308 -15.37 -58.68 -17.16
N LYS A 309 -15.54 -57.94 -18.27
CA LYS A 309 -16.77 -57.72 -19.06
C LYS A 309 -18.00 -57.13 -18.35
N GLN A 310 -18.40 -55.93 -18.80
CA GLN A 310 -19.29 -55.66 -19.95
C GLN A 310 -20.17 -54.41 -19.70
N SER A 311 -20.43 -53.66 -20.78
CA SER A 311 -21.56 -52.73 -20.96
C SER A 311 -21.47 -51.34 -20.30
N CYS A 312 -20.93 -50.37 -21.03
CA CYS A 312 -21.72 -49.23 -21.55
C CYS A 312 -20.94 -48.52 -22.67
N GLY A 313 -21.62 -48.18 -23.76
CA GLY A 313 -21.02 -47.79 -25.03
C GLY A 313 -20.46 -46.36 -25.07
N CYS A 314 -19.26 -46.24 -25.65
CA CYS A 314 -18.72 -45.02 -26.21
C CYS A 314 -18.27 -45.29 -27.65
N ALA A 315 -18.45 -44.30 -28.51
CA ALA A 315 -18.35 -44.38 -29.96
C ALA A 315 -16.97 -44.81 -30.50
N ASP A 316 -17.03 -45.36 -31.72
CA ASP A 316 -15.98 -45.98 -32.51
C ASP A 316 -14.78 -45.03 -32.79
N PRO A 317 -13.51 -45.44 -32.58
CA PRO A 317 -12.31 -44.62 -32.84
C PRO A 317 -12.17 -44.14 -34.29
N ALA A 318 -12.91 -44.71 -35.24
CA ALA A 318 -12.93 -44.26 -36.63
C ALA A 318 -13.58 -42.87 -36.82
N SER A 319 -14.47 -42.42 -35.93
CA SER A 319 -15.18 -41.13 -36.11
C SER A 319 -14.37 -39.91 -35.69
N LEU A 320 -13.35 -40.07 -34.84
CA LEU A 320 -12.52 -38.96 -34.36
C LEU A 320 -11.52 -38.50 -35.44
N GLN A 321 -11.11 -39.43 -36.31
CA GLN A 321 -10.15 -39.16 -37.38
C GLN A 321 -10.82 -38.51 -38.60
N GLU A 322 -12.11 -38.77 -38.82
CA GLU A 322 -12.95 -38.09 -39.81
C GLU A 322 -13.32 -36.65 -39.40
N GLN A 323 -13.46 -36.39 -38.09
CA GLN A 323 -13.74 -35.04 -37.58
C GLN A 323 -12.51 -34.12 -37.62
N LEU A 324 -11.31 -34.67 -37.42
CA LEU A 324 -10.05 -33.91 -37.49
C LEU A 324 -9.67 -33.54 -38.94
N SER A 325 -9.98 -34.37 -39.93
CA SER A 325 -9.75 -34.07 -41.34
C SER A 325 -10.76 -33.04 -41.88
N SER A 326 -12.01 -33.06 -41.40
CA SER A 326 -13.01 -32.03 -41.74
C SER A 326 -12.64 -30.63 -41.23
N LEU A 327 -12.03 -30.53 -40.05
CA LEU A 327 -11.62 -29.24 -39.47
C LEU A 327 -10.37 -28.67 -40.15
N ALA A 328 -9.44 -29.53 -40.60
CA ALA A 328 -8.27 -29.13 -41.37
C ALA A 328 -8.64 -28.62 -42.78
N GLN A 329 -9.64 -29.23 -43.43
CA GLN A 329 -10.13 -28.76 -44.74
C GLN A 329 -10.85 -27.40 -44.65
N GLN A 330 -11.51 -27.10 -43.53
CA GLN A 330 -12.14 -25.79 -43.30
C GLN A 330 -11.14 -24.65 -43.08
N LEU A 331 -9.96 -24.96 -42.53
CA LEU A 331 -8.87 -24.01 -42.35
C LEU A 331 -8.16 -23.66 -43.66
N GLU A 332 -8.01 -24.61 -44.59
CA GLU A 332 -7.39 -24.35 -45.89
C GLU A 332 -8.33 -23.52 -46.80
N ASN A 333 -9.65 -23.76 -46.76
CA ASN A 333 -10.62 -22.98 -47.53
C ASN A 333 -10.76 -21.52 -47.06
N MET A 334 -10.45 -21.21 -45.80
CA MET A 334 -10.39 -19.81 -45.32
C MET A 334 -9.14 -19.07 -45.79
N ARG A 335 -8.10 -19.81 -46.18
CA ARG A 335 -6.83 -19.23 -46.62
C ARG A 335 -6.89 -18.75 -48.07
N GLU A 336 -7.64 -19.44 -48.94
CA GLU A 336 -7.89 -19.00 -50.32
C GLU A 336 -8.71 -17.69 -50.40
N VAL A 337 -9.59 -17.41 -49.43
CA VAL A 337 -10.38 -16.16 -49.39
C VAL A 337 -9.54 -14.94 -49.01
N VAL A 338 -8.42 -15.14 -48.30
CA VAL A 338 -7.52 -14.06 -47.87
C VAL A 338 -6.51 -13.69 -48.95
N ASP A 339 -6.12 -14.64 -49.81
CA ASP A 339 -5.18 -14.40 -50.92
C ASP A 339 -5.85 -13.73 -52.14
N ASP A 340 -7.18 -13.82 -52.31
CA ASP A 340 -7.92 -13.14 -53.38
C ASP A 340 -8.13 -11.62 -53.16
N LEU A 341 -7.78 -11.08 -51.98
CA LEU A 341 -7.90 -9.64 -51.67
C LEU A 341 -6.64 -8.82 -51.97
N LEU A 342 -5.61 -9.44 -52.55
CA LEU A 342 -4.34 -8.78 -52.85
C LEU A 342 -3.85 -9.10 -54.27
N ILE A 343 -4.42 -8.46 -55.31
CA ILE A 343 -3.72 -8.04 -56.55
C ILE A 343 -4.56 -6.97 -57.30
N ILE A 344 -4.07 -5.72 -57.22
CA ILE A 344 -3.88 -4.65 -58.23
C ILE A 344 -4.99 -4.37 -59.27
N ASP A 345 -5.40 -3.10 -59.37
CA ASP A 345 -5.34 -2.43 -60.67
C ASP A 345 -4.67 -1.04 -60.60
N LYS A 346 -3.63 -0.91 -61.43
CA LYS A 346 -2.92 0.33 -61.77
C LYS A 346 -3.16 0.52 -63.26
N THR A 347 -3.89 1.55 -63.65
CA THR A 347 -3.67 2.21 -64.94
C THR A 347 -3.83 3.72 -64.82
N ASP A 348 -2.68 4.35 -65.07
CA ASP A 348 -2.31 5.73 -65.41
C ASP A 348 -3.42 6.76 -65.74
N ASP A 349 -3.27 7.97 -65.18
CA ASP A 349 -2.93 9.10 -66.07
C ASP A 349 -2.02 10.13 -65.37
N GLU A 350 -1.02 10.54 -66.13
CA GLU A 350 0.26 11.11 -65.71
C GLU A 350 0.25 12.63 -65.89
N ASN A 351 -0.47 13.37 -65.03
CA ASN A 351 -0.44 14.84 -65.07
C ASN A 351 -0.43 15.58 -63.73
N GLN A 352 -0.24 14.89 -62.60
CA GLN A 352 -0.14 15.56 -61.28
C GLN A 352 1.16 15.25 -60.51
N ARG A 353 2.26 15.00 -61.23
CA ARG A 353 3.59 14.73 -60.66
C ARG A 353 4.42 15.97 -60.30
N ILE A 354 3.90 17.20 -60.38
CA ILE A 354 4.72 18.39 -60.12
C ILE A 354 4.46 19.08 -58.76
N THR A 355 3.32 18.86 -58.10
CA THR A 355 3.01 19.56 -56.82
C THR A 355 3.11 18.68 -55.57
N ALA A 356 3.13 17.34 -55.71
CA ALA A 356 3.00 16.41 -54.57
C ALA A 356 4.34 15.91 -53.96
N ARG A 357 5.51 16.35 -54.45
CA ARG A 357 6.81 15.88 -53.93
C ARG A 357 7.35 16.63 -52.71
N ARG A 358 6.58 17.57 -52.13
CA ARG A 358 6.99 18.29 -50.91
C ARG A 358 6.16 18.00 -49.66
N HIS A 359 5.10 17.19 -49.76
CA HIS A 359 4.20 16.87 -48.64
C HIS A 359 4.11 15.38 -48.27
N ALA A 360 4.88 14.50 -48.91
CA ALA A 360 4.90 13.06 -48.62
C ALA A 360 6.09 12.63 -47.74
N ARG A 361 6.33 13.34 -46.64
CA ARG A 361 7.25 12.89 -45.58
C ARG A 361 6.85 13.46 -44.22
N SER A 362 5.62 13.18 -43.75
CA SER A 362 5.24 13.29 -42.32
C SER A 362 3.79 12.86 -42.08
N VAL A 363 3.45 11.60 -42.36
CA VAL A 363 2.14 11.00 -42.02
C VAL A 363 2.48 9.52 -41.76
N MET A 364 2.26 8.86 -40.63
CA MET A 364 1.61 9.13 -39.34
C MET A 364 2.54 8.57 -38.24
N GLU A 365 2.13 8.65 -36.98
CA GLU A 365 2.24 7.61 -35.93
C GLU A 365 2.29 8.31 -34.55
N ARG A 366 1.93 7.58 -33.47
CA ARG A 366 2.25 7.77 -32.03
C ARG A 366 1.30 8.59 -31.11
N ILE A 367 1.67 9.00 -29.87
CA ILE A 367 0.79 9.44 -28.72
C ILE A 367 -0.46 10.14 -29.19
N VAL A 368 -1.60 9.44 -29.24
CA VAL A 368 -2.74 9.76 -30.13
C VAL A 368 -2.39 10.89 -31.12
N GLY A 369 -1.55 10.64 -32.13
CA GLY A 369 -0.99 11.65 -33.06
C GLY A 369 0.45 12.19 -32.84
N GLY A 370 1.18 11.87 -31.76
CA GLY A 370 2.50 12.43 -31.41
C GLY A 370 3.72 11.62 -31.88
N GLN A 371 4.96 12.14 -31.84
CA GLN A 371 6.21 11.57 -32.40
C GLN A 371 7.14 10.86 -31.37
N LYS A 372 7.60 9.59 -31.53
CA LYS A 372 8.70 8.96 -30.74
C LYS A 372 9.90 9.89 -30.75
N THR A 373 10.44 10.16 -29.57
CA THR A 373 11.61 11.00 -29.41
C THR A 373 12.85 10.29 -29.92
N THR A 374 13.85 11.07 -30.32
CA THR A 374 15.20 10.57 -30.57
C THR A 374 15.95 10.40 -29.25
N THR A 375 16.99 9.55 -29.23
CA THR A 375 17.79 9.30 -28.03
C THR A 375 18.41 10.60 -27.51
N GLY A 376 18.14 10.92 -26.23
CA GLY A 376 18.68 12.11 -25.56
C GLY A 376 17.96 13.43 -25.85
N GLU A 377 16.85 13.42 -26.59
CA GLU A 377 16.13 14.66 -26.97
C GLU A 377 15.45 15.35 -25.78
N PHE A 378 14.81 14.57 -24.90
CA PHE A 378 14.17 15.05 -23.67
C PHE A 378 14.62 14.18 -22.49
N PRO A 379 15.87 14.35 -22.02
CA PRO A 379 16.46 13.43 -21.05
C PRO A 379 15.84 13.58 -19.66
N ASP A 380 15.34 14.77 -19.32
CA ASP A 380 14.67 15.14 -18.06
C ASP A 380 13.24 14.59 -17.93
N CYS A 381 12.57 14.25 -19.05
CA CYS A 381 11.30 13.53 -19.03
C CYS A 381 11.50 12.12 -18.47
N ALA A 382 10.88 11.86 -17.33
CA ALA A 382 10.95 10.63 -16.58
C ALA A 382 9.79 9.70 -16.88
N CYS A 383 10.06 8.39 -16.80
CA CYS A 383 9.01 7.39 -16.59
C CYS A 383 8.97 7.08 -15.09
N ILE A 384 7.77 7.12 -14.51
CA ILE A 384 7.54 6.98 -13.08
C ILE A 384 6.85 5.66 -12.83
N GLY A 385 7.32 4.98 -11.79
CA GLY A 385 6.91 3.65 -11.48
C GLY A 385 7.11 3.27 -10.04
N ASP A 386 6.71 2.05 -9.77
CA ASP A 386 6.96 1.36 -8.52
C ASP A 386 7.77 0.10 -8.84
N VAL A 387 8.61 -0.34 -7.91
CA VAL A 387 9.24 -1.65 -7.97
C VAL A 387 8.26 -2.62 -7.37
N ASP A 388 7.63 -3.43 -8.23
CA ASP A 388 6.89 -4.59 -7.78
C ASP A 388 7.75 -5.85 -7.96
N PHE A 389 7.10 -6.96 -7.69
CA PHE A 389 7.64 -8.31 -7.71
C PHE A 389 7.96 -8.84 -9.11
N ASN A 390 7.36 -8.26 -10.14
CA ASN A 390 7.67 -8.56 -11.54
C ASN A 390 8.80 -7.66 -12.07
N GLY A 391 9.41 -6.85 -11.20
CA GLY A 391 10.40 -5.85 -11.54
C GLY A 391 9.79 -4.46 -11.62
N SER A 392 10.34 -3.62 -12.48
CA SER A 392 9.85 -2.25 -12.59
C SER A 392 8.49 -2.17 -13.27
N GLN A 393 7.46 -1.72 -12.53
CA GLN A 393 6.17 -1.32 -13.09
C GLN A 393 6.15 0.17 -13.31
N TRP A 394 6.03 0.57 -14.56
CA TRP A 394 5.92 1.97 -14.94
C TRP A 394 4.44 2.28 -15.20
N PHE A 395 3.96 3.42 -14.71
CA PHE A 395 2.54 3.77 -14.84
C PHE A 395 2.26 5.26 -15.09
N CYS A 396 3.20 6.14 -14.78
CA CYS A 396 3.09 7.58 -15.04
C CYS A 396 4.37 8.13 -15.67
N SER A 397 4.34 9.42 -15.97
CA SER A 397 5.49 10.19 -16.41
C SER A 397 5.84 11.26 -15.36
N GLY A 398 7.02 11.85 -15.48
CA GLY A 398 7.54 12.88 -14.58
C GLY A 398 8.54 13.81 -15.26
N VAL A 399 9.07 14.78 -14.52
CA VAL A 399 10.12 15.68 -15.02
C VAL A 399 11.16 16.04 -13.96
N LEU A 400 12.43 15.87 -14.29
CA LEU A 400 13.55 16.21 -13.42
C LEU A 400 13.83 17.73 -13.45
N ILE A 401 13.62 18.41 -12.33
CA ILE A 401 13.84 19.87 -12.19
C ILE A 401 15.09 20.22 -11.35
N HIS A 402 15.63 19.25 -10.62
CA HIS A 402 16.92 19.31 -9.93
C HIS A 402 17.50 17.88 -9.88
N GLU A 403 18.80 17.70 -9.67
CA GLU A 403 19.45 16.37 -9.66
C GLU A 403 18.78 15.34 -8.73
N ARG A 404 18.03 15.79 -7.73
CA ARG A 404 17.30 14.94 -6.78
C ARG A 404 15.80 15.21 -6.72
N VAL A 405 15.27 16.06 -7.59
CA VAL A 405 13.88 16.52 -7.51
C VAL A 405 13.19 16.28 -8.84
N VAL A 406 12.16 15.43 -8.81
CA VAL A 406 11.28 15.16 -9.94
C VAL A 406 9.88 15.66 -9.60
N LEU A 407 9.26 16.41 -10.51
CA LEU A 407 7.85 16.76 -10.43
C LEU A 407 7.00 15.71 -11.16
N THR A 408 5.81 15.45 -10.64
CA THR A 408 4.79 14.60 -11.26
C THR A 408 3.40 15.05 -10.82
N ALA A 409 2.36 14.39 -11.31
CA ALA A 409 0.98 14.66 -10.89
C ALA A 409 0.71 14.03 -9.51
N ALA A 410 -0.07 14.70 -8.68
CA ALA A 410 -0.45 14.19 -7.37
C ALA A 410 -1.29 12.90 -7.48
N HIS A 411 -2.13 12.78 -8.50
CA HIS A 411 -2.92 11.56 -8.72
C HIS A 411 -2.07 10.34 -9.14
N CYS A 412 -0.81 10.54 -9.55
CA CYS A 412 0.15 9.46 -9.78
C CYS A 412 0.84 9.01 -8.49
N ALA A 413 0.89 9.89 -7.48
CA ALA A 413 1.33 9.57 -6.14
C ALA A 413 0.23 8.76 -5.42
N PRO A 414 0.55 7.99 -4.37
CA PRO A 414 1.80 8.06 -3.58
C PRO A 414 2.73 6.84 -3.65
N SER A 415 2.31 5.75 -4.30
CA SER A 415 3.06 4.48 -4.39
C SER A 415 4.31 4.53 -5.28
N ILE A 416 4.85 5.72 -5.55
CA ILE A 416 6.00 5.91 -6.43
C ILE A 416 7.29 5.60 -5.66
N SER A 417 8.04 4.60 -6.09
CA SER A 417 9.33 4.23 -5.49
C SER A 417 10.52 4.32 -6.44
N GLN A 418 10.29 4.47 -7.75
CA GLN A 418 11.38 4.60 -8.71
C GLN A 418 11.05 5.53 -9.87
N VAL A 419 12.12 6.11 -10.43
CA VAL A 419 12.09 6.97 -11.61
C VAL A 419 13.13 6.48 -12.62
N TYR A 420 12.72 6.33 -13.87
CA TYR A 420 13.61 6.08 -14.99
C TYR A 420 13.85 7.38 -15.77
N LEU A 421 15.12 7.75 -15.96
CA LEU A 421 15.59 8.99 -16.56
C LEU A 421 16.53 8.75 -17.75
N GLY A 422 16.65 9.74 -18.63
CA GLY A 422 17.63 9.79 -19.72
C GLY A 422 17.33 8.90 -20.94
N GLY A 423 16.62 7.79 -20.77
CA GLY A 423 16.32 6.85 -21.86
C GLY A 423 15.02 7.12 -22.63
N GLU A 424 14.89 6.50 -23.80
CA GLU A 424 13.74 6.61 -24.71
C GLU A 424 12.68 5.52 -24.52
N SER A 425 13.02 4.42 -23.86
CA SER A 425 12.08 3.33 -23.61
C SER A 425 12.43 2.53 -22.37
N THR A 426 11.42 2.13 -21.61
CA THR A 426 11.55 1.26 -20.43
C THR A 426 12.00 -0.15 -20.80
N ASN A 427 11.78 -0.60 -22.05
CA ASN A 427 12.31 -1.87 -22.56
C ASN A 427 13.84 -1.88 -22.73
N LEU A 428 14.49 -0.71 -22.66
CA LEU A 428 15.92 -0.53 -22.86
C LEU A 428 16.66 -0.05 -21.60
N ILE A 429 16.04 -0.17 -20.42
CA ILE A 429 16.58 0.31 -19.12
C ILE A 429 18.02 -0.14 -18.86
N ASN A 430 18.38 -1.38 -19.22
CA ASN A 430 19.71 -1.94 -18.97
C ASN A 430 20.78 -1.46 -19.98
N ALA A 431 20.38 -0.74 -21.03
CA ALA A 431 21.26 -0.31 -22.11
C ALA A 431 21.35 1.21 -22.24
N ARG A 432 20.31 1.95 -21.82
CA ARG A 432 20.17 3.39 -22.01
C ARG A 432 19.38 3.96 -20.83
N GLY A 433 19.89 5.04 -20.21
CA GLY A 433 19.24 5.72 -19.08
C GLY A 433 19.69 5.26 -17.69
N GLU A 434 19.04 5.79 -16.66
CA GLU A 434 19.32 5.48 -15.26
C GLU A 434 18.01 5.29 -14.47
N VAL A 435 17.98 4.33 -13.55
CA VAL A 435 16.88 4.14 -12.61
C VAL A 435 17.29 4.67 -11.24
N LYS A 436 16.46 5.54 -10.65
CA LYS A 436 16.65 6.15 -9.33
C LYS A 436 15.55 5.73 -8.39
N GLN A 437 15.92 5.40 -7.16
CA GLN A 437 14.95 5.17 -6.08
C GLN A 437 14.44 6.51 -5.56
N VAL A 438 13.17 6.53 -5.16
CA VAL A 438 12.48 7.68 -4.57
C VAL A 438 12.44 7.48 -3.07
N GLY A 439 13.13 8.36 -2.35
CA GLY A 439 13.19 8.34 -0.89
C GLY A 439 12.00 9.03 -0.23
N ARG A 440 11.37 9.98 -0.93
CA ARG A 440 10.20 10.71 -0.42
C ARG A 440 9.29 11.18 -1.54
N VAL A 441 7.99 11.01 -1.34
CA VAL A 441 6.91 11.57 -2.17
C VAL A 441 6.21 12.65 -1.35
N ILE A 442 5.98 13.83 -1.93
CA ILE A 442 5.36 14.97 -1.28
C ILE A 442 4.26 15.50 -2.19
N VAL A 443 3.01 15.24 -1.84
CA VAL A 443 1.84 15.73 -2.56
C VAL A 443 1.54 17.17 -2.12
N HIS A 444 1.08 18.02 -3.04
CA HIS A 444 0.64 19.37 -2.71
C HIS A 444 -0.51 19.32 -1.68
N PRO A 445 -0.45 20.09 -0.58
CA PRO A 445 -1.42 19.98 0.52
C PRO A 445 -2.86 20.32 0.10
N ASP A 446 -3.00 21.20 -0.89
CA ASP A 446 -4.32 21.62 -1.41
C ASP A 446 -4.84 20.71 -2.53
N TYR A 447 -4.14 19.61 -2.86
CA TYR A 447 -4.65 18.62 -3.81
C TYR A 447 -5.84 17.87 -3.21
N ASP A 448 -7.01 17.95 -3.86
CA ASP A 448 -8.21 17.22 -3.46
C ASP A 448 -8.66 16.27 -4.58
N PRO A 449 -8.54 14.95 -4.40
CA PRO A 449 -8.98 13.96 -5.39
C PRO A 449 -10.51 13.80 -5.45
N ASN A 450 -11.27 14.36 -4.51
CA ASN A 450 -12.72 14.15 -4.40
C ASN A 450 -13.56 15.25 -5.06
N ASN A 451 -12.93 16.34 -5.48
CA ASN A 451 -13.56 17.46 -6.19
C ASN A 451 -12.97 17.61 -7.60
N ILE A 452 -13.24 18.73 -8.29
CA ILE A 452 -12.51 19.07 -9.52
C ILE A 452 -11.02 19.07 -9.16
N PRO A 453 -10.21 18.13 -9.68
CA PRO A 453 -8.85 17.95 -9.22
C PRO A 453 -8.06 19.24 -9.49
N SER A 454 -7.78 20.01 -8.45
CA SER A 454 -6.97 21.22 -8.51
C SER A 454 -5.70 20.96 -7.72
N HIS A 455 -4.63 21.72 -8.01
CA HIS A 455 -3.33 21.53 -7.37
C HIS A 455 -2.74 20.12 -7.54
N ASP A 456 -2.99 19.48 -8.69
CA ASP A 456 -2.53 18.14 -9.04
C ASP A 456 -1.02 18.10 -9.32
N LEU A 457 -0.23 18.22 -8.25
CA LEU A 457 1.23 18.31 -8.26
C LEU A 457 1.83 17.54 -7.08
N ALA A 458 2.87 16.76 -7.35
CA ALA A 458 3.71 16.12 -6.35
C ALA A 458 5.20 16.30 -6.65
N VAL A 459 5.99 16.34 -5.59
CA VAL A 459 7.45 16.38 -5.60
C VAL A 459 8.00 15.03 -5.14
N LEU A 460 8.86 14.43 -5.95
CA LEU A 460 9.61 13.23 -5.62
C LEU A 460 11.05 13.60 -5.31
N ILE A 461 11.53 13.18 -4.14
CA ILE A 461 12.93 13.32 -3.73
C ILE A 461 13.64 12.00 -3.96
N LEU A 462 14.62 12.01 -4.87
CA LEU A 462 15.43 10.84 -5.20
C LEU A 462 16.43 10.54 -4.06
N ASP A 463 16.73 9.26 -3.83
CA ASP A 463 17.71 8.81 -2.82
C ASP A 463 19.16 9.14 -3.21
N SER A 464 19.42 9.28 -4.52
CA SER A 464 20.72 9.65 -5.07
C SER A 464 20.55 10.63 -6.24
N PRO A 465 21.51 11.54 -6.47
CA PRO A 465 21.44 12.48 -7.59
C PRO A 465 21.46 11.76 -8.93
N ALA A 466 20.68 12.26 -9.88
CA ALA A 466 20.66 11.90 -11.28
C ALA A 466 21.87 12.46 -12.03
N GLN A 467 22.38 11.68 -12.98
CA GLN A 467 23.38 12.14 -13.94
C GLN A 467 22.73 12.94 -15.08
N THR A 468 21.44 12.66 -15.32
CA THR A 468 20.57 13.37 -16.25
C THR A 468 20.49 14.87 -15.91
N LYS A 469 20.64 15.72 -16.93
CA LYS A 469 20.55 17.18 -16.76
C LYS A 469 19.10 17.59 -16.45
N PRO A 470 18.84 18.33 -15.36
CA PRO A 470 17.51 18.86 -15.07
C PRO A 470 17.06 19.98 -16.00
N ILE A 471 15.75 20.18 -16.11
CA ILE A 471 15.14 21.28 -16.89
C ILE A 471 14.89 22.52 -16.03
N SER A 472 14.95 23.70 -16.63
CA SER A 472 14.52 24.95 -15.99
C SER A 472 13.01 25.17 -16.10
N ILE A 473 12.43 25.76 -15.08
CA ILE A 473 11.00 26.12 -15.03
C ILE A 473 10.78 27.46 -15.73
N ALA A 474 9.72 27.56 -16.54
CA ALA A 474 9.29 28.80 -17.19
C ALA A 474 8.57 29.71 -16.19
N THR A 475 8.69 31.03 -16.38
CA THR A 475 7.87 32.01 -15.66
C THR A 475 6.46 32.09 -16.24
N THR A 476 5.49 32.57 -15.46
CA THR A 476 4.11 32.80 -15.94
C THR A 476 4.07 33.67 -17.19
N THR A 477 4.89 34.73 -17.25
CA THR A 477 4.95 35.63 -18.41
C THR A 477 5.47 34.95 -19.66
N GLU A 478 6.48 34.06 -19.54
CA GLU A 478 6.98 33.28 -20.67
C GLU A 478 5.94 32.27 -21.17
N VAL A 479 5.17 31.65 -20.27
CA VAL A 479 4.10 30.72 -20.67
C VAL A 479 2.96 31.47 -21.37
N ASP A 480 2.55 32.61 -20.82
CA ASP A 480 1.42 33.40 -21.35
C ASP A 480 1.75 34.12 -22.68
N SER A 481 3.02 34.11 -23.13
CA SER A 481 3.45 34.63 -24.45
C SER A 481 3.49 33.59 -25.56
N GLU A 482 3.22 32.32 -25.25
CA GLU A 482 3.36 31.21 -26.19
C GLU A 482 2.00 30.69 -26.67
N ASP A 483 1.98 30.18 -27.91
CA ASP A 483 0.76 29.67 -28.54
C ASP A 483 0.70 28.14 -28.56
N ASN A 484 1.76 27.43 -28.13
CA ASN A 484 1.82 25.98 -28.18
C ASN A 484 2.56 25.39 -26.97
N LEU A 485 2.16 24.19 -26.57
CA LEU A 485 2.92 23.32 -25.67
C LEU A 485 3.48 22.13 -26.43
N ILE A 486 4.65 21.68 -26.01
CA ILE A 486 5.26 20.42 -26.43
C ILE A 486 5.10 19.43 -25.28
N LEU A 487 4.19 18.49 -25.44
CA LEU A 487 3.93 17.42 -24.48
C LEU A 487 4.96 16.33 -24.66
N VAL A 488 5.52 15.79 -23.59
CA VAL A 488 6.40 14.62 -23.65
C VAL A 488 6.05 13.62 -22.55
N GLY A 489 5.94 12.34 -22.90
CA GLY A 489 5.58 11.31 -21.94
C GLY A 489 5.78 9.89 -22.47
N PHE A 490 5.51 8.92 -21.59
CA PHE A 490 5.64 7.48 -21.84
C PHE A 490 4.28 6.76 -21.93
N GLY A 491 3.18 7.50 -22.00
CA GLY A 491 1.82 7.00 -22.01
C GLY A 491 1.45 6.17 -23.24
N TYR A 492 0.20 5.72 -23.24
CA TYR A 492 -0.36 4.94 -24.34
C TYR A 492 -0.48 5.78 -25.63
N GLU A 493 -0.34 5.12 -26.78
CA GLU A 493 -0.40 5.81 -28.06
C GLU A 493 -1.77 5.80 -28.75
N HIS A 494 -2.77 5.21 -28.12
CA HIS A 494 -4.11 5.05 -28.69
C HIS A 494 -5.21 5.42 -27.68
N PRO A 495 -6.29 6.10 -28.10
CA PRO A 495 -7.31 6.60 -27.17
C PRO A 495 -8.16 5.46 -26.57
N THR A 496 -8.19 4.29 -27.19
CA THR A 496 -9.03 3.16 -26.74
C THR A 496 -8.27 1.85 -26.52
N LEU A 497 -7.00 1.77 -26.91
CA LEU A 497 -6.20 0.55 -26.82
C LEU A 497 -5.01 0.82 -25.91
N ASP A 498 -4.76 -0.05 -24.94
CA ASP A 498 -3.65 0.07 -24.01
C ASP A 498 -2.34 -0.44 -24.67
N ILE A 499 -1.90 0.25 -25.75
CA ILE A 499 -0.72 -0.08 -26.54
C ILE A 499 0.32 1.04 -26.52
N GLY A 500 1.58 0.67 -26.64
CA GLY A 500 2.69 1.61 -26.84
C GLY A 500 3.28 2.22 -25.57
N PHE A 501 2.71 2.01 -24.39
CA PHE A 501 3.24 2.52 -23.13
C PHE A 501 4.71 2.12 -22.90
N GLY A 502 5.46 2.99 -22.20
CA GLY A 502 6.88 2.79 -21.92
C GLY A 502 7.81 3.18 -23.08
N THR A 503 7.29 3.83 -24.13
CA THR A 503 8.11 4.45 -25.18
C THR A 503 7.87 5.96 -25.18
N LYS A 504 8.96 6.73 -25.02
CA LYS A 504 8.92 8.19 -24.95
C LYS A 504 8.54 8.79 -26.29
N ARG A 505 7.57 9.70 -26.27
CA ARG A 505 7.03 10.39 -27.44
C ARG A 505 6.71 11.84 -27.09
N LYS A 506 6.65 12.69 -28.10
CA LYS A 506 6.38 14.13 -28.01
C LYS A 506 5.19 14.54 -28.88
N ALA A 507 4.43 15.56 -28.51
CA ALA A 507 3.35 16.09 -29.34
C ALA A 507 3.24 17.60 -29.20
N ASP A 508 3.01 18.30 -30.30
CA ASP A 508 2.73 19.74 -30.32
C ASP A 508 1.22 19.95 -30.20
N VAL A 509 0.78 20.74 -29.22
CA VAL A 509 -0.62 21.09 -29.01
C VAL A 509 -0.79 22.61 -28.86
N PRO A 510 -1.86 23.21 -29.40
CA PRO A 510 -2.12 24.64 -29.22
C PRO A 510 -2.42 24.95 -27.75
N LEU A 511 -1.81 25.99 -27.21
CA LEU A 511 -2.02 26.50 -25.86
C LEU A 511 -3.07 27.61 -25.90
N THR A 512 -4.05 27.54 -24.99
CA THR A 512 -4.98 28.65 -24.74
C THR A 512 -4.60 29.34 -23.44
N THR A 513 -4.44 30.66 -23.49
CA THR A 513 -4.14 31.55 -22.38
C THR A 513 -5.16 32.68 -22.33
N ILE A 514 -5.15 33.47 -21.26
CA ILE A 514 -5.99 34.67 -21.16
C ILE A 514 -5.65 35.67 -22.29
N SER A 515 -4.38 35.75 -22.69
CA SER A 515 -3.90 36.70 -23.71
C SER A 515 -4.34 36.34 -25.13
N ASN A 516 -4.58 35.06 -25.43
CA ASN A 516 -4.97 34.60 -26.77
C ASN A 516 -6.41 34.07 -26.86
N LEU A 517 -7.21 34.25 -25.80
CA LEU A 517 -8.61 33.85 -25.75
C LEU A 517 -9.46 34.64 -26.76
N ALA A 518 -10.06 33.94 -27.73
CA ALA A 518 -10.76 34.58 -28.85
C ALA A 518 -12.17 35.07 -28.47
N ASN A 519 -12.28 36.30 -27.95
CA ASN A 519 -13.55 37.01 -27.65
C ASN A 519 -14.53 36.25 -26.72
N ILE A 520 -14.04 35.31 -25.93
CA ILE A 520 -14.80 34.64 -24.87
C ILE A 520 -14.39 35.29 -23.54
N ASP A 521 -15.29 35.32 -22.57
CA ASP A 521 -14.92 35.75 -21.23
C ASP A 521 -14.06 34.66 -20.55
N PRO A 522 -12.93 35.00 -19.88
CA PRO A 522 -12.08 33.99 -19.24
C PRO A 522 -12.83 33.10 -18.26
N ASP A 523 -13.76 33.64 -17.47
CA ASP A 523 -14.53 32.86 -16.50
C ASP A 523 -15.51 31.91 -17.21
N GLU A 524 -16.10 32.34 -18.33
CA GLU A 524 -16.93 31.48 -19.17
C GLU A 524 -16.12 30.29 -19.72
N PHE A 525 -14.88 30.54 -20.15
CA PHE A 525 -13.99 29.51 -20.67
C PHE A 525 -13.54 28.53 -19.58
N GLU A 526 -13.13 29.03 -18.41
CA GLU A 526 -12.79 28.23 -17.23
C GLU A 526 -13.94 27.30 -16.83
N ASN A 527 -15.16 27.82 -16.75
CA ASN A 527 -16.35 27.05 -16.40
C ASN A 527 -16.69 25.98 -17.45
N LEU A 528 -16.51 26.28 -18.74
CA LEU A 528 -16.77 25.33 -19.82
C LEU A 528 -15.83 24.13 -19.79
N HIS A 529 -14.56 24.37 -19.41
CA HIS A 529 -13.50 23.36 -19.49
C HIS A 529 -13.09 22.78 -18.12
N GLY A 530 -13.53 23.37 -17.00
CA GLY A 530 -13.37 22.86 -15.65
C GLY A 530 -11.98 23.07 -15.04
N PHE A 531 -11.43 24.29 -15.13
CA PHE A 531 -10.08 24.60 -14.66
C PHE A 531 -9.92 26.07 -14.23
N ASP A 532 -8.79 26.41 -13.60
CA ASP A 532 -8.42 27.79 -13.20
C ASP A 532 -7.12 28.22 -13.89
N PHE A 533 -7.14 29.29 -14.69
CA PHE A 533 -5.97 29.80 -15.42
C PHE A 533 -4.80 30.19 -14.50
N ARG A 534 -5.06 30.47 -13.22
CA ARG A 534 -4.00 30.80 -12.26
C ARG A 534 -3.12 29.61 -11.93
N TYR A 535 -3.68 28.40 -11.96
CA TYR A 535 -3.05 27.19 -11.46
C TYR A 535 -2.90 26.09 -12.50
N GLU A 536 -3.58 26.23 -13.64
CA GLU A 536 -3.68 25.21 -14.69
C GLU A 536 -3.51 25.85 -16.08
N LEU A 537 -3.19 25.01 -17.05
CA LEU A 537 -3.08 25.35 -18.47
C LEU A 537 -4.07 24.46 -19.23
N TYR A 538 -4.74 25.04 -20.21
CA TYR A 538 -5.55 24.31 -21.17
C TYR A 538 -4.81 24.25 -22.50
N ALA A 539 -4.61 23.03 -23.03
CA ALA A 539 -4.00 22.87 -24.34
C ALA A 539 -4.70 21.79 -25.17
N GLY A 540 -4.70 21.98 -26.49
CA GLY A 540 -5.46 21.18 -27.43
C GLY A 540 -6.85 21.78 -27.71
N ARG A 541 -7.71 20.96 -28.33
CA ARG A 541 -9.12 21.28 -28.57
C ARG A 541 -9.87 20.02 -28.95
N LYS A 542 -11.20 20.08 -28.85
CA LYS A 542 -12.08 19.00 -29.30
C LYS A 542 -11.77 18.58 -30.75
N SER A 543 -11.66 17.27 -30.95
CA SER A 543 -11.38 16.61 -32.23
C SER A 543 -10.04 17.00 -32.87
N LEU A 544 -9.08 17.52 -32.09
CA LEU A 544 -7.72 17.73 -32.58
C LEU A 544 -7.06 16.40 -32.94
N GLY A 545 -7.36 15.34 -32.18
CA GLY A 545 -6.78 14.02 -32.36
C GLY A 545 -5.28 13.98 -32.05
N ILE A 546 -4.79 14.96 -31.28
CA ILE A 546 -3.43 15.10 -30.70
C ILE A 546 -3.59 15.56 -29.25
N ASP A 547 -3.15 14.76 -28.29
CA ASP A 547 -3.28 15.05 -26.85
C ASP A 547 -2.42 14.11 -25.99
N SER A 548 -2.27 14.44 -24.70
CA SER A 548 -1.79 13.49 -23.69
C SER A 548 -2.80 12.35 -23.47
N CYS A 549 -2.32 11.20 -23.00
CA CYS A 549 -3.16 10.04 -22.72
C CYS A 549 -2.79 9.34 -21.41
N ASN A 550 -3.52 8.27 -21.05
CA ASN A 550 -3.22 7.52 -19.84
C ASN A 550 -1.73 7.09 -19.82
N GLY A 551 -1.07 7.36 -18.70
CA GLY A 551 0.37 7.13 -18.52
C GLY A 551 1.28 8.32 -18.87
N ASP A 552 0.76 9.35 -19.54
CA ASP A 552 1.45 10.64 -19.70
C ASP A 552 1.25 11.57 -18.50
N SER A 553 0.29 11.24 -17.63
CA SER A 553 0.08 11.92 -16.35
C SER A 553 1.38 12.15 -15.59
N GLY A 554 1.57 13.37 -15.10
CA GLY A 554 2.80 13.82 -14.45
C GLY A 554 3.94 14.19 -15.40
N GLY A 555 3.82 13.87 -16.69
CA GLY A 555 4.80 14.22 -17.71
C GLY A 555 4.85 15.73 -17.98
N PRO A 556 5.98 16.23 -18.51
CA PRO A 556 6.19 17.64 -18.79
C PRO A 556 5.42 18.13 -20.01
N ALA A 557 4.92 19.36 -19.90
CA ALA A 557 4.55 20.20 -21.01
C ALA A 557 5.53 21.38 -21.09
N TYR A 558 6.25 21.48 -22.20
CA TYR A 558 7.29 22.48 -22.42
C TYR A 558 6.82 23.63 -23.30
N ILE A 559 7.46 24.78 -23.12
CA ILE A 559 7.52 25.85 -24.11
C ILE A 559 8.96 25.98 -24.64
N LEU A 560 9.13 26.62 -25.79
CA LEU A 560 10.43 26.86 -26.42
C LEU A 560 10.74 28.35 -26.40
N ILE A 561 11.70 28.77 -25.56
CA ILE A 561 12.15 30.16 -25.47
C ILE A 561 13.60 30.24 -25.94
N ASP A 562 13.88 31.04 -26.97
CA ASP A 562 15.23 31.20 -27.54
C ASP A 562 15.94 29.86 -27.81
N ASP A 563 15.24 28.93 -28.48
CA ASP A 563 15.69 27.56 -28.75
C ASP A 563 15.98 26.68 -27.52
N ASN A 564 15.55 27.10 -26.31
CA ASN A 564 15.67 26.34 -25.08
C ASN A 564 14.31 25.91 -24.53
N PHE A 565 14.17 24.61 -24.27
CA PHE A 565 12.98 24.09 -23.61
C PHE A 565 12.92 24.56 -22.16
N LYS A 566 11.74 25.00 -21.73
CA LYS A 566 11.43 25.27 -20.32
C LYS A 566 10.14 24.59 -19.92
N LEU A 567 10.08 24.12 -18.67
CA LEU A 567 8.91 23.46 -18.12
C LEU A 567 7.80 24.48 -17.82
N ALA A 568 6.69 24.39 -18.55
CA ALA A 568 5.51 25.23 -18.35
C ALA A 568 4.46 24.54 -17.46
N GLY A 569 4.21 23.26 -17.71
CA GLY A 569 3.14 22.52 -17.06
C GLY A 569 3.45 21.04 -16.80
N ILE A 570 2.59 20.41 -15.99
CA ILE A 570 2.59 18.98 -15.67
C ILE A 570 1.26 18.38 -16.10
N THR A 571 1.26 17.31 -16.91
CA THR A 571 0.03 16.64 -17.39
C THR A 571 -0.83 16.17 -16.22
N SER A 572 -2.09 16.64 -16.15
CA SER A 572 -3.03 16.30 -15.08
C SER A 572 -4.19 15.43 -15.58
N ARG A 573 -5.11 15.99 -16.39
CA ARG A 573 -6.36 15.32 -16.77
C ARG A 573 -6.90 15.82 -18.11
N ALA A 574 -7.93 15.16 -18.64
CA ALA A 574 -8.70 15.68 -19.77
C ALA A 574 -9.59 16.85 -19.34
N ALA A 575 -9.85 17.80 -20.25
CA ALA A 575 -10.80 18.89 -20.01
C ALA A 575 -12.24 18.37 -19.94
N PHE A 576 -13.14 19.08 -19.24
CA PHE A 576 -14.55 18.68 -19.11
C PHE A 576 -15.31 18.64 -20.46
N SER A 577 -14.84 19.40 -21.43
CA SER A 577 -15.38 19.40 -22.80
C SER A 577 -15.03 18.13 -23.61
N SER A 578 -14.13 17.29 -23.09
CA SER A 578 -13.62 16.13 -23.81
C SER A 578 -14.63 14.99 -23.83
N SER A 579 -14.84 14.45 -25.03
CA SER A 579 -15.82 13.37 -25.29
C SER A 579 -15.17 12.00 -25.51
N VAL A 580 -13.84 11.98 -25.59
CA VAL A 580 -13.02 10.78 -25.72
C VAL A 580 -11.93 10.79 -24.65
N ARG A 581 -11.37 9.60 -24.37
CA ARG A 581 -10.33 9.40 -23.34
C ARG A 581 -9.12 10.33 -23.53
N CYS A 582 -8.70 10.54 -24.79
CA CYS A 582 -7.52 11.32 -25.19
C CYS A 582 -7.79 11.88 -26.59
N GLY A 583 -7.38 13.11 -26.91
CA GLY A 583 -7.48 13.70 -28.26
C GLY A 583 -8.42 14.92 -28.39
N ASP A 584 -9.06 15.32 -27.28
CA ASP A 584 -10.07 16.37 -27.24
C ASP A 584 -9.65 17.59 -26.38
N GLY A 585 -8.41 17.64 -25.91
CA GLY A 585 -7.88 18.72 -25.08
C GLY A 585 -7.64 18.27 -23.64
N GLY A 586 -6.54 18.77 -23.08
CA GLY A 586 -6.01 18.40 -21.77
C GLY A 586 -5.76 19.60 -20.87
N LEU A 587 -5.71 19.30 -19.58
CA LEU A 587 -5.39 20.21 -18.49
C LEU A 587 -4.04 19.82 -17.88
N TYR A 588 -3.22 20.83 -17.64
CA TYR A 588 -1.85 20.69 -17.14
C TYR A 588 -1.67 21.62 -15.94
N THR A 589 -1.13 21.12 -14.83
CA THR A 589 -0.82 21.96 -13.68
C THR A 589 0.25 22.97 -14.08
N ARG A 590 -0.05 24.28 -13.98
CA ARG A 590 0.86 25.39 -14.31
C ARG A 590 1.95 25.45 -13.23
N VAL A 591 3.23 25.29 -13.58
CA VAL A 591 4.28 25.06 -12.56
C VAL A 591 4.70 26.34 -11.81
N ALA A 592 4.82 27.47 -12.51
CA ALA A 592 5.37 28.71 -11.93
C ALA A 592 4.70 29.18 -10.61
N PRO A 593 3.36 29.14 -10.46
CA PRO A 593 2.68 29.47 -9.21
C PRO A 593 3.10 28.61 -8.01
N TYR A 594 3.57 27.38 -8.24
CA TYR A 594 3.95 26.45 -7.18
C TYR A 594 5.41 26.54 -6.78
N LEU A 595 6.22 27.40 -7.42
CA LEU A 595 7.64 27.56 -7.07
C LEU A 595 7.88 27.78 -5.57
N PRO A 596 7.13 28.66 -4.85
CA PRO A 596 7.33 28.82 -3.41
C PRO A 596 7.09 27.52 -2.62
N TRP A 597 6.09 26.74 -3.00
CA TRP A 597 5.82 25.46 -2.37
C TRP A 597 6.90 24.42 -2.71
N ILE A 598 7.28 24.29 -3.98
CA ILE A 598 8.36 23.40 -4.44
C ILE A 598 9.66 23.72 -3.69
N GLU A 599 10.04 24.99 -3.57
CA GLU A 599 11.22 25.44 -2.82
C GLU A 599 11.14 25.11 -1.33
N SER A 600 9.94 25.25 -0.74
CA SER A 600 9.71 24.98 0.69
C SER A 600 9.91 23.50 1.03
N VAL A 601 9.50 22.59 0.15
CA VAL A 601 9.58 21.14 0.39
C VAL A 601 10.90 20.52 -0.06
N THR A 602 11.69 21.25 -0.86
CA THR A 602 13.00 20.82 -1.38
C THR A 602 14.19 21.44 -0.63
N ASN A 603 13.98 22.16 0.48
CA ASN A 603 15.06 22.77 1.28
C ASN A 603 16.02 23.66 0.45
N ARG A 604 15.48 24.52 -0.42
CA ARG A 604 16.24 25.45 -1.29
C ARG A 604 17.20 24.81 -2.33
N LEU A 605 17.16 23.49 -2.54
CA LEU A 605 17.94 22.84 -3.62
C LEU A 605 17.66 23.46 -5.01
N VAL A 606 16.48 24.03 -5.20
CA VAL A 606 16.00 24.56 -6.50
C VAL A 606 16.56 25.94 -6.84
N THR A 607 17.24 26.64 -5.91
CA THR A 607 17.67 28.05 -6.13
C THR A 607 19.14 28.26 -6.48
N ALA A 608 19.96 27.20 -6.59
CA ALA A 608 21.37 27.35 -6.93
C ALA A 608 21.65 26.93 -8.39
N SER A 609 21.71 27.92 -9.28
CA SER A 609 22.52 27.77 -10.51
C SER A 609 23.98 27.49 -10.14
N PRO A 610 24.75 26.73 -10.96
CA PRO A 610 26.03 26.20 -10.57
C PRO A 610 27.10 27.30 -10.51
N GLY A 611 27.63 27.55 -9.32
CA GLY A 611 28.68 28.54 -9.11
C GLY A 611 29.49 28.28 -7.84
N ASN A 612 30.71 27.78 -8.06
CA ASN A 612 31.89 27.73 -7.19
C ASN A 612 31.97 26.71 -6.04
N GLU A 613 33.04 25.92 -6.16
CA GLU A 613 33.61 24.99 -5.20
C GLU A 613 34.00 25.66 -3.87
N GLY A 614 33.99 24.86 -2.80
CA GLY A 614 34.96 25.00 -1.71
C GLY A 614 34.43 25.39 -0.34
N THR A 615 33.68 24.49 0.32
CA THR A 615 33.74 24.26 1.78
C THR A 615 33.05 22.95 2.13
N PRO A 616 33.48 22.20 3.17
CA PRO A 616 32.74 21.03 3.61
C PRO A 616 31.34 21.47 4.08
N PRO A 617 30.26 20.72 3.79
CA PRO A 617 28.93 21.12 4.27
C PRO A 617 28.94 21.11 5.80
N GLY A 618 28.70 22.29 6.40
CA GLY A 618 28.19 22.34 7.76
C GLY A 618 26.88 21.57 7.84
N GLU A 619 26.59 20.99 8.99
CA GLU A 619 25.38 20.19 9.24
C GLU A 619 24.13 20.97 8.75
N PRO A 620 23.23 20.34 7.99
CA PRO A 620 22.09 21.04 7.40
C PRO A 620 21.22 21.68 8.48
N PRO A 621 20.67 22.88 8.25
CA PRO A 621 19.84 23.55 9.24
C PRO A 621 18.62 22.68 9.59
N ARG A 622 18.46 22.36 10.87
CA ARG A 622 17.31 21.63 11.43
C ARG A 622 16.07 22.53 11.39
N LEU A 623 14.93 21.96 11.00
CA LEU A 623 13.62 22.63 10.91
C LEU A 623 13.27 23.39 12.22
N PRO A 624 12.42 24.44 12.17
CA PRO A 624 11.94 25.10 13.37
C PRO A 624 11.22 24.09 14.28
N PHE A 625 11.75 23.87 15.48
CA PHE A 625 11.25 22.87 16.41
C PHE A 625 10.99 23.51 17.78
N ILE A 626 9.75 23.95 17.98
CA ILE A 626 9.29 24.56 19.25
C ILE A 626 8.55 23.53 20.08
N TYR A 627 8.93 23.38 21.35
CA TYR A 627 8.26 22.50 22.30
C TYR A 627 8.21 23.08 23.71
N ILE A 628 7.36 22.48 24.56
CA ILE A 628 7.21 22.82 25.98
C ILE A 628 8.30 22.09 26.76
N SER A 629 9.29 22.81 27.28
CA SER A 629 10.43 22.21 27.99
C SER A 629 10.28 22.19 29.51
N ALA A 630 9.47 23.08 30.08
CA ALA A 630 9.18 23.11 31.51
C ALA A 630 7.89 23.89 31.82
N ALA A 631 7.34 23.69 33.02
CA ALA A 631 6.32 24.56 33.58
C ALA A 631 6.46 24.65 35.11
N GLN A 632 5.92 25.73 35.69
CA GLN A 632 5.74 25.87 37.13
C GLN A 632 4.25 26.15 37.43
N PRO A 633 3.46 25.09 37.67
CA PRO A 633 2.04 25.22 37.98
C PRO A 633 1.76 25.82 39.36
N ASN A 634 2.68 25.66 40.31
CA ASN A 634 2.46 26.09 41.70
C ASN A 634 3.59 27.00 42.21
N PRO A 635 3.68 28.27 41.78
CA PRO A 635 4.71 29.19 42.26
C PRO A 635 4.68 29.36 43.79
N ALA A 636 5.85 29.50 44.42
CA ALA A 636 5.96 29.69 45.87
C ALA A 636 5.99 31.17 46.27
N GLY A 637 5.45 31.49 47.46
CA GLY A 637 5.61 32.81 48.07
C GLY A 637 4.81 33.93 47.37
N PRO A 638 5.34 35.17 47.31
CA PRO A 638 4.60 36.34 46.79
C PRO A 638 4.26 36.25 45.28
N ASP A 639 4.84 35.28 44.56
CA ASP A 639 4.55 35.01 43.15
C ASP A 639 3.39 34.01 42.94
N ALA A 640 2.69 33.62 44.01
CA ALA A 640 1.51 32.76 43.94
C ALA A 640 0.45 33.36 42.98
N GLY A 641 0.10 32.61 41.92
CA GLY A 641 -0.78 33.06 40.84
C GLY A 641 -0.06 33.50 39.55
N ASN A 642 1.27 33.44 39.50
CA ASN A 642 2.09 33.68 38.30
C ASN A 642 2.62 32.35 37.73
N GLU A 643 1.70 31.48 37.34
CA GLU A 643 2.03 30.21 36.68
C GLU A 643 2.78 30.50 35.38
N TRP A 644 3.72 29.63 34.98
CA TRP A 644 4.42 29.85 33.72
C TRP A 644 4.74 28.55 32.98
N VAL A 645 4.86 28.69 31.66
CA VAL A 645 5.28 27.64 30.73
C VAL A 645 6.54 28.11 30.00
N GLU A 646 7.54 27.23 29.87
CA GLU A 646 8.78 27.48 29.13
C GLU A 646 8.71 26.77 27.77
N LEU A 647 8.94 27.54 26.70
CA LEU A 647 9.10 27.02 25.35
C LEU A 647 10.56 27.06 24.95
N THR A 648 11.02 26.01 24.27
CA THR A 648 12.36 25.91 23.71
C THR A 648 12.30 25.78 22.19
N ASN A 649 13.11 26.56 21.47
CA ASN A 649 13.40 26.35 20.05
C ASN A 649 14.66 25.49 19.94
N ALA A 650 14.49 24.21 19.62
CA ALA A 650 15.61 23.30 19.36
C ALA A 650 15.92 23.16 17.86
N GLY A 651 15.31 24.00 17.02
CA GLY A 651 15.67 24.16 15.61
C GLY A 651 16.80 25.15 15.39
N SER A 652 17.38 25.18 14.19
CA SER A 652 18.50 26.07 13.85
C SER A 652 18.05 27.38 13.19
N VAL A 653 16.76 27.68 13.19
CA VAL A 653 16.17 28.90 12.61
C VAL A 653 15.26 29.63 13.61
N PRO A 654 15.21 30.98 13.61
CA PRO A 654 14.29 31.74 14.47
C PRO A 654 12.82 31.44 14.14
N VAL A 655 11.96 31.38 15.16
CA VAL A 655 10.52 31.10 14.99
C VAL A 655 9.68 32.28 15.48
N ALA A 656 8.77 32.76 14.64
CA ALA A 656 7.72 33.68 15.07
C ALA A 656 6.65 32.93 15.87
N LEU A 657 6.26 33.45 17.03
CA LEU A 657 5.29 32.81 17.92
C LEU A 657 3.84 33.24 17.64
N SER A 658 3.62 34.12 16.66
CA SER A 658 2.30 34.73 16.37
C SER A 658 1.20 33.75 15.96
N ASN A 659 1.57 32.52 15.54
CA ASN A 659 0.64 31.46 15.21
C ASN A 659 0.63 30.31 16.23
N TYR A 660 1.24 30.53 17.40
CA TYR A 660 1.26 29.56 18.50
C TYR A 660 0.27 29.94 19.60
N VAL A 661 -0.33 28.92 20.21
CA VAL A 661 -1.31 29.07 21.31
C VAL A 661 -1.02 28.01 22.38
N ILE A 662 -1.00 28.39 23.66
CA ILE A 662 -0.95 27.46 24.79
C ILE A 662 -2.37 27.19 25.28
N SER A 663 -2.65 25.95 25.67
CA SER A 663 -3.95 25.53 26.20
C SER A 663 -3.81 24.59 27.41
N ASP A 664 -4.77 24.64 28.33
CA ASP A 664 -4.91 23.67 29.43
C ASP A 664 -5.92 22.54 29.11
N ARG A 665 -6.12 21.60 30.04
CA ARG A 665 -7.10 20.49 29.92
C ARG A 665 -8.56 20.98 29.93
N GLN A 666 -8.84 22.13 30.54
CA GLN A 666 -10.19 22.70 30.61
C GLN A 666 -10.56 23.50 29.34
N GLY A 667 -9.61 23.68 28.42
CA GLY A 667 -9.78 24.34 27.14
C GLY A 667 -9.52 25.85 27.17
N GLY A 668 -8.94 26.38 28.26
CA GLY A 668 -8.39 27.73 28.29
C GLY A 668 -7.31 27.90 27.23
N ARG A 669 -7.21 29.06 26.58
CA ARG A 669 -6.26 29.33 25.48
C ARG A 669 -5.58 30.70 25.62
N GLU A 670 -4.26 30.72 25.41
CA GLU A 670 -3.46 31.95 25.40
C GLU A 670 -2.59 32.01 24.14
N ALA A 671 -2.84 33.01 23.29
CA ALA A 671 -2.09 33.24 22.07
C ALA A 671 -0.73 33.86 22.38
N LEU A 672 0.30 33.42 21.65
CA LEU A 672 1.67 33.85 21.85
C LEU A 672 2.05 34.95 20.88
N SER A 673 3.08 35.72 21.23
CA SER A 673 3.62 36.78 20.38
C SER A 673 5.14 36.90 20.55
N GLY A 674 5.79 37.57 19.60
CA GLY A 674 7.24 37.71 19.55
C GLY A 674 7.92 36.62 18.72
N SER A 675 9.23 36.46 18.91
CA SER A 675 10.04 35.47 18.21
C SER A 675 10.99 34.75 19.18
N LEU A 676 11.32 33.50 18.85
CA LEU A 676 12.23 32.66 19.62
C LEU A 676 13.43 32.29 18.75
N SER A 677 14.63 32.70 19.18
CA SER A 677 15.88 32.43 18.45
C SER A 677 16.25 30.95 18.49
N PRO A 678 17.08 30.45 17.56
CA PRO A 678 17.62 29.08 17.60
C PRO A 678 18.25 28.75 18.95
N GLU A 679 18.10 27.51 19.40
CA GLU A 679 18.68 26.97 20.64
C GLU A 679 18.37 27.78 21.92
N SER A 680 17.32 28.60 21.86
CA SER A 680 16.94 29.49 22.95
C SER A 680 15.60 29.10 23.54
N LYS A 681 15.32 29.63 24.73
CA LYS A 681 14.11 29.37 25.50
C LYS A 681 13.45 30.66 25.97
N ILE A 682 12.14 30.64 26.05
CA ILE A 682 11.32 31.75 26.54
C ILE A 682 10.34 31.24 27.58
N ARG A 683 10.15 32.02 28.64
CA ARG A 683 9.13 31.77 29.66
C ARG A 683 7.94 32.67 29.41
N ILE A 684 6.76 32.05 29.39
CA ILE A 684 5.49 32.70 29.18
C ILE A 684 4.76 32.62 30.51
N THR A 685 4.61 33.78 31.15
CA THR A 685 3.92 33.89 32.44
C THR A 685 2.43 34.03 32.18
N LEU A 686 1.67 33.05 32.65
CA LEU A 686 0.22 33.04 32.62
C LEU A 686 -0.28 33.97 33.72
N SER A 687 -0.65 35.19 33.34
CA SER A 687 -1.15 36.17 34.30
C SER A 687 -2.45 35.69 34.96
N SER A 688 -2.86 36.34 36.06
CA SER A 688 -4.14 36.07 36.72
C SER A 688 -5.35 36.15 35.78
N ASN A 689 -5.25 36.90 34.69
CA ASN A 689 -6.29 37.08 33.67
C ASN A 689 -6.17 36.12 32.48
N SER A 690 -5.13 35.28 32.42
CA SER A 690 -5.04 34.22 31.42
C SER A 690 -6.24 33.29 31.55
N SER A 691 -6.77 32.87 30.40
CA SER A 691 -7.81 31.84 30.37
C SER A 691 -7.23 30.44 30.60
N VAL A 692 -5.91 30.28 30.48
CA VAL A 692 -5.16 29.06 30.85
C VAL A 692 -4.93 29.06 32.36
N LYS A 693 -5.30 27.97 33.04
CA LYS A 693 -5.12 27.76 34.49
C LYS A 693 -4.52 26.39 34.75
N LEU A 694 -3.31 26.34 35.31
CA LEU A 694 -2.58 25.10 35.54
C LEU A 694 -2.91 24.50 36.92
N ALA A 695 -3.59 23.37 36.95
CA ALA A 695 -4.02 22.76 38.21
C ALA A 695 -2.86 22.13 39.03
N ASN A 696 -2.69 22.54 40.29
CA ASN A 696 -1.72 21.95 41.24
C ASN A 696 -1.84 20.44 41.44
N SER A 697 -3.03 19.85 41.21
CA SER A 697 -3.32 18.41 41.34
C SER A 697 -3.15 17.63 40.03
N GLY A 698 -2.51 18.23 39.02
CA GLY A 698 -2.21 17.60 37.74
C GLY A 698 -3.09 18.07 36.59
N ASP A 699 -2.46 18.38 35.46
CA ASP A 699 -3.09 19.01 34.29
C ASP A 699 -2.40 18.57 32.98
N ASP A 700 -3.02 18.93 31.85
CA ASP A 700 -2.42 18.84 30.52
C ASP A 700 -2.06 20.25 30.03
N ILE A 701 -0.86 20.41 29.46
CA ILE A 701 -0.44 21.62 28.77
C ILE A 701 -0.24 21.27 27.30
N ILE A 702 -0.94 21.97 26.42
CA ILE A 702 -0.94 21.72 24.98
C ILE A 702 -0.43 22.97 24.26
N LEU A 703 0.54 22.81 23.37
CA LEU A 703 0.98 23.83 22.44
C LEU A 703 0.34 23.57 21.09
N TYR A 704 -0.34 24.58 20.55
CA TYR A 704 -0.93 24.57 19.21
C TYR A 704 -0.12 25.45 18.26
N GLN A 705 -0.06 25.06 16.98
CA GLN A 705 0.39 25.87 15.86
C GLN A 705 -0.69 25.84 14.78
N ASN A 706 -1.17 26.99 14.30
CA ASN A 706 -2.23 27.07 13.27
C ASN A 706 -3.50 26.25 13.61
N SER A 707 -3.81 26.08 14.90
CA SER A 707 -4.92 25.25 15.44
C SER A 707 -4.68 23.73 15.49
N GLU A 708 -3.52 23.22 15.08
CA GLU A 708 -3.09 21.84 15.34
C GLU A 708 -2.28 21.73 16.62
N ALA A 709 -2.50 20.68 17.42
CA ALA A 709 -1.70 20.42 18.62
C ALA A 709 -0.32 19.87 18.23
N VAL A 710 0.73 20.65 18.42
CA VAL A 710 2.11 20.30 18.04
C VAL A 710 2.93 19.72 19.19
N HIS A 711 2.53 19.95 20.44
CA HIS A 711 3.13 19.30 21.60
C HIS A 711 2.15 19.22 22.77
N ARG A 712 2.11 18.10 23.49
CA ARG A 712 1.31 17.93 24.70
C ARG A 712 2.16 17.31 25.80
N VAL A 713 2.11 17.90 26.98
CA VAL A 713 2.74 17.38 28.20
C VAL A 713 1.70 17.31 29.31
N ALA A 714 1.88 16.37 30.23
CA ALA A 714 1.00 16.21 31.37
C ALA A 714 1.82 16.02 32.65
N TYR A 715 1.26 16.46 33.77
CA TYR A 715 1.81 16.21 35.10
C TYR A 715 0.70 15.78 36.05
N SER A 716 1.05 14.99 37.06
CA SER A 716 0.08 14.41 38.00
C SER A 716 -0.06 15.20 39.31
N GLN A 717 0.93 16.01 39.67
CA GLN A 717 0.92 16.87 40.86
C GLN A 717 2.03 17.93 40.73
N ALA A 718 1.85 19.11 41.34
CA ALA A 718 2.86 20.16 41.44
C ALA A 718 2.97 20.69 42.89
N SER A 719 4.14 20.49 43.50
CA SER A 719 4.48 21.01 44.83
C SER A 719 4.77 22.52 44.76
N SER A 720 4.60 23.24 45.87
CA SER A 720 4.88 24.68 45.89
C SER A 720 6.34 24.96 45.55
N GLY A 721 6.57 25.81 44.55
CA GLY A 721 7.88 26.17 44.01
C GLY A 721 8.48 25.15 43.05
N GLU A 722 7.80 24.04 42.75
CA GLU A 722 8.32 22.99 41.88
C GLU A 722 8.33 23.42 40.41
N ILE A 723 9.46 23.20 39.74
CA ILE A 723 9.58 23.31 38.28
C ILE A 723 9.52 21.90 37.73
N ILE A 724 8.53 21.64 36.90
CA ILE A 724 8.36 20.36 36.22
C ILE A 724 9.04 20.47 34.87
N ALA A 725 10.13 19.72 34.69
CA ALA A 725 10.82 19.62 33.42
C ALA A 725 10.17 18.52 32.56
N PHE A 726 9.98 18.82 31.28
CA PHE A 726 9.46 17.88 30.31
C PHE A 726 10.57 17.52 29.32
N ALA A 727 10.68 16.23 28.99
CA ALA A 727 11.64 15.79 28.00
C ALA A 727 11.29 16.43 26.63
N PRO A 728 12.29 16.78 25.81
CA PRO A 728 12.04 17.19 24.44
C PRO A 728 11.22 16.11 23.72
N PRO A 729 10.28 16.49 22.83
CA PRO A 729 9.70 15.53 21.91
C PRO A 729 10.85 14.89 21.13
N HIS A 730 10.78 13.59 20.85
CA HIS A 730 11.81 12.93 20.06
C HIS A 730 11.96 13.66 18.71
N ASN A 731 13.14 14.24 18.47
CA ASN A 731 13.49 14.85 17.19
C ASN A 731 13.54 13.73 16.12
N PRO A 732 12.72 13.76 15.06
CA PRO A 732 12.68 12.70 14.04
C PRO A 732 14.01 12.53 13.28
N ALA A 733 14.92 13.50 13.40
CA ALA A 733 16.25 13.45 12.80
C ALA A 733 17.33 12.78 13.68
N ASP A 734 17.06 12.48 14.96
CA ASP A 734 18.06 11.93 15.90
C ASP A 734 17.78 10.49 16.36
N ASN A 735 16.77 9.82 15.79
CA ASN A 735 16.69 8.36 15.71
C ASN A 735 15.69 8.00 14.61
N GLY A 736 16.07 7.06 13.73
CA GLY A 736 15.06 6.30 13.00
C GLY A 736 14.06 5.71 14.00
N GLY A 737 12.77 5.77 13.65
CA GLY A 737 11.72 5.04 14.36
C GLY A 737 10.77 5.88 15.20
N ASN A 738 9.71 6.30 14.51
CA ASN A 738 8.31 6.20 14.89
C ASN A 738 7.60 7.31 15.69
N ASN A 739 6.41 7.61 15.14
CA ASN A 739 5.41 8.61 15.49
C ASN A 739 4.45 8.12 16.60
N GLY A 740 3.72 9.07 17.18
CA GLY A 740 2.30 8.90 17.51
C GLY A 740 1.67 10.29 17.63
N GLY A 741 0.53 10.65 17.04
CA GLY A 741 -0.54 10.04 16.23
C GLY A 741 -1.67 11.08 16.20
N ASN A 742 -2.34 11.40 15.09
CA ASN A 742 -3.45 10.66 14.45
C ASN A 742 -3.90 11.39 13.17
N PRO A 743 -4.69 10.78 12.26
CA PRO A 743 -4.70 9.39 11.80
C PRO A 743 -4.17 9.30 10.33
N PRO A 744 -3.66 8.15 9.88
CA PRO A 744 -3.06 8.02 8.55
C PRO A 744 -4.11 7.73 7.48
N VAL A 745 -4.03 8.45 6.36
CA VAL A 745 -4.57 7.98 5.08
C VAL A 745 -3.72 6.78 4.67
N VAL A 746 -4.36 5.64 4.45
CA VAL A 746 -3.73 4.35 4.21
C VAL A 746 -3.18 4.26 2.79
N GLU A 747 -1.87 4.34 2.65
CA GLU A 747 -1.14 3.91 1.45
C GLU A 747 -0.70 2.46 1.63
N GLU A 748 -1.15 1.56 0.74
CA GLU A 748 -1.00 0.11 0.91
C GLU A 748 0.36 -0.44 0.42
N THR A 749 1.46 -0.17 1.14
CA THR A 749 2.81 -0.74 0.86
C THR A 749 2.88 -2.27 1.03
N PRO A 750 3.51 -3.06 0.13
CA PRO A 750 3.77 -4.50 0.36
C PRO A 750 4.57 -4.74 1.66
N LEU A 751 4.43 -5.94 2.27
CA LEU A 751 5.07 -6.31 3.57
C LEU A 751 6.59 -6.52 3.48
N VAL A 752 7.28 -5.78 2.60
CA VAL A 752 8.71 -5.94 2.29
C VAL A 752 9.59 -5.59 3.49
N ASP A 753 9.09 -4.74 4.38
CA ASP A 753 9.68 -4.34 5.66
C ASP A 753 9.15 -5.15 6.84
N ALA A 754 8.63 -6.37 6.60
CA ALA A 754 8.23 -7.27 7.66
C ALA A 754 9.36 -7.44 8.69
N ASP A 755 8.97 -7.39 9.95
CA ASP A 755 9.82 -7.60 11.10
C ASP A 755 9.55 -9.03 11.60
N PRO A 756 10.34 -10.04 11.17
CA PRO A 756 10.12 -11.43 11.56
C PRO A 756 10.52 -11.72 13.02
N CYS A 757 11.18 -10.80 13.74
CA CYS A 757 11.76 -11.05 15.07
C CYS A 757 11.53 -9.91 16.07
#